data_AF-A0A6G5QQH6-F1
#
_entry.id   AF-A0A6G5QQH6-F1
#
_cell.length_a   1.000
_cell.length_b   1.000
_cell.length_c   1.000
_cell.angle_alpha   90.00
_cell.angle_beta   90.00
_cell.angle_gamma   90.00
#
_symmetry.space_group_name_H-M   'P 1'
#
loop_
_entity.id
_entity.type
_entity.pdbx_description
1 polymer ?
#
loop_
_entity_poly.entity_id
_entity_poly.type
_entity_poly.pdbx_seq_one_letter_code
_entity_poly.pdbx_strand_id
1 'polypeptide(L)'
;MSITSIDISALYITMFNRVPEGAGHKFWFNLAKKQGLNTSQVAQQMLNSTPAQEYFAGKNSNEDFVNHIYSNLFGKTIAQDPKGSKFWIDKLKEGNSKAFVVSEMLKAAMSNTYTKPEELKAQKLFLNKLKAAEIAHKAIENVPSSGSITEKIASFANILKNIKDTSTPTQIAQVIKQEALKGNLTVLNSHQLAQITKSIFPSVDADALQKALDNTTATTDIYEEGGSTPTPPTPPTPPAPTPNPGGGSSGGSNNPKPLTPEEQKQKAKEEAVKQAEENLQKAKEAAEQAKKDADIAKEIKEAVEHAINNHNGIKQYALNHIQNKIDDPSTTDKQREALEKAKDIVSKLGRTLDQKNLDEAKDNVTIADKTKDVADKQEKVAEKQVDHSKAVAKEAPLLDAVKKAYEDKVKAQSEQAIAKVLKEKIDENSKIYVIKEEIEISNELTYQQKLAAKAKLDAWAKELNLNSGDNPNDALKAKADANKTAADTKAAAADKAYQDGDKGALIDHNNNKSAITNSSAKVAQAKADAATAIVALKKAKEDIAKANLNKDPDNEELKAALQKAQAELEKAKAEEKTAKATAKAEEKGTVLKKVGDTNVYKSEDGKYTVDLGNDKVAEGKALVVGKDNKLYEVDENAADGPKYTDKPLLKSNDKGGTIYKGGVEQFSFLSKDGNAVAALKGTDPNNPNKAEGFILKPGVKADYDTMSKAEFDYANGKFKANGAEQQTYKIETEKAPSLHNPDNPQYKITKVNDYVFKDKPILDGDFKITGTKDLKDDLKIPLINGKIYDGSINGYTINTDTDNNLVKSIEKEGKTYNLDADGKVESIKKGDFTYNLKEHKTLNDAIALATGAQDALNKASSTVVNNYTNDVFRLDNDGKATSVQLSNKNELTVRDLTPFNPDTIDNLKISEIKFASGEKFTLTGDHEYDDVRNYEKVAGKFLLKRVDKYKNSVYEKDGHKVEVTNAGENKYTLTETKDGKKVSVEIQDWGHTGSIVLKTVKYDADGTTVKSVDMVDQEGKDNDAVTVTRGETGVANGRQIGIKDVNAGKVSFKGIEKIYVDSSEALDGKGLDYLNKSGAKEIKLSSNLTLKNEGDGTLDLGKIKYNDKKLTIKAGNTKSDTVKLGAEAAGNKLSIEGFEQQDKIDFSALGATDKKVNKVASNAEKGLENGKIYTTDVAGNIDENDYANGDFGQLFGNGKTFKTITANGKSIVAVKGNDKTKVYQVNDADGSGTIEKNEVNLVGTFESNVELGDANIA
;
A
#
# COMPACT_ATOMS: atom_id res chain seq x y z
N MET A 1 23.88 29.80 -23.57
CA MET A 1 23.43 30.95 -24.38
C MET A 1 23.56 32.20 -23.54
N SER A 2 24.01 33.31 -24.12
CA SER A 2 24.00 34.62 -23.47
C SER A 2 22.56 35.10 -23.29
N ILE A 3 22.28 35.71 -22.15
CA ILE A 3 20.96 36.22 -21.83
C ILE A 3 20.58 37.41 -22.72
N THR A 4 19.33 37.46 -23.16
CA THR A 4 18.76 38.48 -24.04
C THR A 4 17.81 39.42 -23.29
N SER A 5 17.43 40.53 -23.93
CA SER A 5 16.39 41.44 -23.39
C SER A 5 15.07 40.70 -23.14
N ILE A 6 14.72 39.81 -24.07
CA ILE A 6 13.50 39.00 -24.03
C ILE A 6 13.53 38.04 -22.85
N ASP A 7 14.68 37.45 -22.52
CA ASP A 7 14.81 36.54 -21.37
C ASP A 7 14.48 37.24 -20.05
N ILE A 8 14.92 38.50 -19.87
CA ILE A 8 14.60 39.30 -18.67
C ILE A 8 13.10 39.58 -18.60
N SER A 9 12.49 40.02 -19.71
CA SER A 9 11.05 40.29 -19.77
C SER A 9 10.22 39.03 -19.50
N ALA A 10 10.66 37.89 -20.01
CA ALA A 10 10.02 36.59 -19.81
C ALA A 10 10.11 36.13 -18.34
N LEU A 11 11.23 36.36 -17.65
CA LEU A 11 11.37 36.09 -16.21
C LEU A 11 10.43 36.94 -15.37
N TYR A 12 10.26 38.23 -15.68
CA TYR A 12 9.31 39.10 -14.98
C TYR A 12 7.86 38.62 -15.09
N ILE A 13 7.45 38.21 -16.29
CA ILE A 13 6.10 37.65 -16.52
C ILE A 13 5.94 36.35 -15.74
N THR A 14 6.90 35.43 -15.89
CA THR A 14 6.81 34.07 -15.37
C THR A 14 6.79 34.06 -13.83
N MET A 15 7.69 34.82 -13.21
CA MET A 15 7.86 34.81 -11.75
C MET A 15 6.94 35.79 -11.03
N PHE A 16 6.67 36.97 -11.60
CA PHE A 16 5.99 38.05 -10.89
C PHE A 16 4.66 38.50 -11.51
N ASN A 17 4.24 37.87 -12.62
CA ASN A 17 3.01 38.20 -13.36
C ASN A 17 2.84 39.70 -13.65
N ARG A 18 3.94 40.37 -14.01
CA ARG A 18 3.97 41.80 -14.35
C ARG A 18 4.91 42.05 -15.51
N VAL A 19 4.69 43.13 -16.25
CA VAL A 19 5.74 43.66 -17.15
C VAL A 19 6.84 44.35 -16.32
N PRO A 20 8.11 44.32 -16.77
CA PRO A 20 9.16 45.08 -16.13
C PRO A 20 9.06 46.58 -16.46
N GLU A 21 9.51 47.38 -15.50
CA GLU A 21 9.85 48.78 -15.66
C GLU A 21 11.27 48.93 -16.25
N GLY A 22 11.54 50.05 -16.92
CA GLY A 22 12.81 50.28 -17.62
C GLY A 22 14.05 50.17 -16.73
N ALA A 23 14.03 50.81 -15.56
CA ALA A 23 15.13 50.78 -14.60
C ALA A 23 15.44 49.36 -14.10
N GLY A 24 14.40 48.60 -13.73
CA GLY A 24 14.51 47.21 -13.26
C GLY A 24 14.99 46.27 -14.36
N HIS A 25 14.43 46.36 -15.57
CA HIS A 25 14.88 45.57 -16.72
C HIS A 25 16.37 45.81 -17.03
N LYS A 26 16.77 47.09 -17.09
CA LYS A 26 18.15 47.49 -17.37
C LYS A 26 19.12 47.02 -16.29
N PHE A 27 18.71 47.06 -15.02
CA PHE A 27 19.50 46.53 -13.91
C PHE A 27 19.80 45.04 -14.10
N TRP A 28 18.78 44.20 -14.26
CA TRP A 28 18.95 42.75 -14.40
C TRP A 28 19.70 42.37 -15.69
N PHE A 29 19.41 43.04 -16.80
CA PHE A 29 20.08 42.78 -18.07
C PHE A 29 21.59 43.13 -18.02
N ASN A 30 21.93 44.28 -17.44
CA ASN A 30 23.34 44.68 -17.30
C ASN A 30 24.08 43.82 -16.28
N LEU A 31 23.43 43.45 -15.17
CA LEU A 31 23.98 42.53 -14.18
C LEU A 31 24.33 41.19 -14.83
N ALA A 32 23.40 40.64 -15.60
CA ALA A 32 23.56 39.36 -16.26
C ALA A 32 24.66 39.41 -17.34
N LYS A 33 24.75 40.50 -18.12
CA LYS A 33 25.86 40.71 -19.07
C LYS A 33 27.21 40.85 -18.38
N LYS A 34 27.28 41.64 -17.30
CA LYS A 34 28.52 41.87 -16.56
C LYS A 34 29.06 40.60 -15.90
N GLN A 35 28.16 39.75 -15.41
CA GLN A 35 28.53 38.51 -14.70
C GLN A 35 28.47 37.26 -15.58
N GLY A 36 28.11 37.37 -16.86
CA GLY A 36 28.00 36.23 -17.78
C GLY A 36 26.93 35.20 -17.37
N LEU A 37 25.84 35.65 -16.72
CA LEU A 37 24.81 34.75 -16.17
C LEU A 37 23.88 34.21 -17.27
N ASN A 38 23.47 32.95 -17.11
CA ASN A 38 22.38 32.36 -17.89
C ASN A 38 21.00 32.61 -17.26
N THR A 39 19.92 32.28 -17.96
CA THR A 39 18.53 32.55 -17.54
C THR A 39 18.19 31.97 -16.17
N SER A 40 18.63 30.75 -15.86
CA SER A 40 18.42 30.12 -14.54
C SER A 40 19.17 30.86 -13.44
N GLN A 41 20.42 31.26 -13.69
CA GLN A 41 21.22 32.01 -12.71
C GLN A 41 20.63 33.40 -12.42
N VAL A 42 20.08 34.08 -13.44
CA VAL A 42 19.38 35.35 -13.23
C VAL A 42 18.07 35.14 -12.48
N ALA A 43 17.27 34.13 -12.83
CA ALA A 43 16.07 33.77 -12.08
C ALA A 43 16.39 33.52 -10.60
N GLN A 44 17.51 32.83 -10.32
CA GLN A 44 17.95 32.58 -8.95
C GLN A 44 18.31 33.87 -8.21
N GLN A 45 19.03 34.79 -8.84
CA GLN A 45 19.35 36.08 -8.22
C GLN A 45 18.10 36.95 -8.01
N MET A 46 17.15 36.93 -8.95
CA MET A 46 15.87 37.62 -8.80
C MET A 46 15.06 37.05 -7.62
N LEU A 47 14.94 35.72 -7.50
CA LEU A 47 14.26 35.06 -6.37
C LEU A 47 14.91 35.37 -5.01
N ASN A 48 16.23 35.55 -4.99
CA ASN A 48 16.99 35.86 -3.78
C ASN A 48 16.94 37.34 -3.39
N SER A 49 16.36 38.21 -4.23
CA SER A 49 16.24 39.63 -3.91
C SER A 49 15.18 39.86 -2.82
N THR A 50 15.41 40.83 -1.93
CA THR A 50 14.47 41.19 -0.86
C THR A 50 13.05 41.44 -1.38
N PRO A 51 12.82 42.19 -2.48
CA PRO A 51 11.47 42.39 -3.01
C PRO A 51 10.79 41.09 -3.49
N ALA A 52 11.55 40.13 -4.04
CA ALA A 52 10.99 38.84 -4.43
C ALA A 52 10.64 37.97 -3.22
N GLN A 53 11.47 37.99 -2.18
CA GLN A 53 11.17 37.30 -0.92
C GLN A 53 9.90 37.84 -0.26
N GLU A 54 9.69 39.17 -0.29
CA GLU A 54 8.44 39.80 0.15
C GLU A 54 7.25 39.42 -0.75
N TYR A 55 7.42 39.42 -2.08
CA TYR A 55 6.35 39.05 -3.02
C TYR A 55 5.88 37.59 -2.87
N PHE A 56 6.82 36.68 -2.60
CA PHE A 56 6.54 35.25 -2.40
C PHE A 56 6.23 34.88 -0.94
N ALA A 57 6.21 35.85 -0.01
CA ALA A 57 5.86 35.60 1.38
C ALA A 57 4.48 34.92 1.47
N GLY A 58 4.43 33.79 2.20
CA GLY A 58 3.23 32.95 2.32
C GLY A 58 2.98 31.96 1.17
N LYS A 59 3.85 31.88 0.15
CA LYS A 59 3.79 30.92 -0.99
C LYS A 59 5.05 30.06 -1.08
N ASN A 60 5.48 29.52 0.07
CA ASN A 60 6.83 28.96 0.22
C ASN A 60 6.95 27.50 -0.26
N SER A 61 5.85 26.76 -0.35
CA SER A 61 5.88 25.35 -0.77
C SER A 61 6.26 25.20 -2.25
N ASN A 62 6.73 24.00 -2.63
CA ASN A 62 7.04 23.71 -4.04
C ASN A 62 5.76 23.71 -4.88
N GLU A 63 4.66 23.26 -4.30
CA GLU A 63 3.32 23.24 -4.88
C GLU A 63 2.79 24.66 -5.14
N ASP A 64 2.87 25.57 -4.15
CA ASP A 64 2.43 26.96 -4.31
C ASP A 64 3.30 27.71 -5.33
N PHE A 65 4.61 27.47 -5.30
CA PHE A 65 5.53 28.06 -6.25
C PHE A 65 5.22 27.60 -7.67
N VAL A 66 5.09 26.28 -7.90
CA VAL A 66 4.77 25.77 -9.24
C VAL A 66 3.39 26.24 -9.68
N ASN A 67 2.36 26.23 -8.82
CA ASN A 67 1.03 26.74 -9.15
C ASN A 67 1.09 28.20 -9.62
N HIS A 68 1.87 29.03 -8.93
CA HIS A 68 2.06 30.43 -9.29
C HIS A 68 2.72 30.57 -10.67
N ILE A 69 3.82 29.87 -10.91
CA ILE A 69 4.51 29.90 -12.21
C ILE A 69 3.60 29.35 -13.32
N TYR A 70 2.85 28.28 -13.06
CA TYR A 70 1.95 27.63 -14.02
C TYR A 70 0.78 28.54 -14.42
N SER A 71 0.18 29.22 -13.44
CA SER A 71 -0.88 30.19 -13.67
C SER A 71 -0.39 31.38 -14.49
N ASN A 72 0.81 31.88 -14.21
CA ASN A 72 1.37 33.04 -14.92
C ASN A 72 1.72 32.70 -16.37
N LEU A 73 2.36 31.55 -16.59
CA LEU A 73 2.92 31.17 -17.88
C LEU A 73 1.87 30.58 -18.82
N PHE A 74 1.00 29.71 -18.31
CA PHE A 74 0.04 28.95 -19.12
C PHE A 74 -1.40 29.41 -18.95
N GLY A 75 -1.70 30.29 -18.00
CA GLY A 75 -3.08 30.70 -17.68
C GLY A 75 -3.93 29.55 -17.13
N LYS A 76 -3.28 28.51 -16.59
CA LYS A 76 -3.91 27.29 -16.08
C LYS A 76 -3.64 27.11 -14.60
N THR A 77 -4.60 26.57 -13.88
CA THR A 77 -4.44 26.12 -12.50
C THR A 77 -4.02 24.65 -12.46
N ILE A 78 -3.51 24.19 -11.30
CA ILE A 78 -3.25 22.75 -11.04
C ILE A 78 -4.47 21.87 -11.35
N ALA A 79 -5.70 22.36 -11.13
CA ALA A 79 -6.92 21.58 -11.41
C ALA A 79 -7.18 21.39 -12.91
N GLN A 80 -6.76 22.34 -13.75
CA GLN A 80 -6.94 22.31 -15.20
C GLN A 80 -5.86 21.49 -15.91
N ASP A 81 -4.68 21.31 -15.28
CA ASP A 81 -3.60 20.48 -15.80
C ASP A 81 -2.80 19.82 -14.66
N PRO A 82 -3.42 18.87 -13.93
CA PRO A 82 -2.83 18.27 -12.74
C PRO A 82 -1.60 17.42 -13.08
N LYS A 83 -1.55 16.84 -14.28
CA LYS A 83 -0.41 16.04 -14.75
C LYS A 83 0.78 16.94 -15.09
N GLY A 84 0.56 18.06 -15.80
CA GLY A 84 1.61 19.02 -16.12
C GLY A 84 2.16 19.73 -14.90
N SER A 85 1.31 20.18 -13.97
CA SER A 85 1.77 20.78 -12.71
C SER A 85 2.52 19.77 -11.83
N LYS A 86 2.05 18.51 -11.76
CA LYS A 86 2.73 17.44 -11.02
C LYS A 86 4.12 17.18 -11.58
N PHE A 87 4.29 17.16 -12.91
CA PHE A 87 5.61 16.99 -13.53
C PHE A 87 6.62 18.03 -13.02
N TRP A 88 6.24 19.31 -12.96
CA TRP A 88 7.15 20.38 -12.50
C TRP A 88 7.36 20.38 -10.98
N ILE A 89 6.34 19.98 -10.20
CA ILE A 89 6.48 19.76 -8.75
C ILE A 89 7.45 18.61 -8.46
N ASP A 90 7.32 17.51 -9.21
CA ASP A 90 8.20 16.34 -9.08
C ASP A 90 9.65 16.71 -9.47
N LYS A 91 9.85 17.54 -10.50
CA LYS A 91 11.19 18.07 -10.83
C LYS A 91 11.83 18.84 -9.67
N LEU A 92 11.06 19.60 -8.89
CA LEU A 92 11.57 20.24 -7.66
C LEU A 92 11.84 19.21 -6.55
N LYS A 93 11.03 18.17 -6.42
CA LYS A 93 11.23 17.07 -5.44
C LYS A 93 12.45 16.21 -5.75
N GLU A 94 12.80 16.07 -7.03
CA GLU A 94 14.04 15.43 -7.52
C GLU A 94 15.31 16.24 -7.21
N GLY A 95 15.21 17.38 -6.50
CA GLY A 95 16.35 18.18 -6.06
C GLY A 95 16.75 19.32 -7.00
N ASN A 96 16.00 19.56 -8.08
CA ASN A 96 16.26 20.71 -8.96
C ASN A 96 15.84 22.03 -8.28
N SER A 97 16.57 23.11 -8.56
CA SER A 97 16.25 24.43 -7.99
C SER A 97 15.00 25.06 -8.60
N LYS A 98 14.32 25.91 -7.84
CA LYS A 98 13.18 26.72 -8.31
C LYS A 98 13.52 27.55 -9.56
N ALA A 99 14.74 28.09 -9.60
CA ALA A 99 15.25 28.84 -10.74
C ALA A 99 15.50 27.97 -11.99
N PHE A 100 15.99 26.75 -11.79
CA PHE A 100 16.15 25.78 -12.89
C PHE A 100 14.80 25.41 -13.49
N VAL A 101 13.82 25.06 -12.66
CA VAL A 101 12.46 24.71 -13.11
C VAL A 101 11.80 25.86 -13.85
N VAL A 102 11.90 27.11 -13.35
CA VAL A 102 11.42 28.30 -14.08
C VAL A 102 12.06 28.41 -15.46
N SER A 103 13.38 28.18 -15.57
CA SER A 103 14.07 28.29 -16.85
C SER A 103 13.65 27.21 -17.86
N GLU A 104 13.37 25.99 -17.41
CA GLU A 104 12.91 24.89 -18.26
C GLU A 104 11.44 25.07 -18.68
N MET A 105 10.58 25.54 -17.77
CA MET A 105 9.19 25.90 -18.09
C MET A 105 9.14 27.02 -19.13
N LEU A 106 10.01 28.02 -19.00
CA LEU A 106 10.11 29.13 -19.92
C LEU A 106 10.56 28.68 -21.32
N LYS A 107 11.58 27.82 -21.40
CA LYS A 107 12.00 27.20 -22.67
C LYS A 107 10.86 26.45 -23.35
N ALA A 108 10.07 25.71 -22.58
CA ALA A 108 8.91 25.01 -23.10
C ALA A 108 7.88 26.00 -23.68
N ALA A 109 7.46 27.01 -22.91
CA ALA A 109 6.47 28.00 -23.36
C ALA A 109 6.88 28.76 -24.63
N MET A 110 8.19 28.96 -24.83
CA MET A 110 8.76 29.60 -26.02
C MET A 110 8.99 28.66 -27.21
N SER A 111 8.78 27.34 -27.05
CA SER A 111 8.93 26.37 -28.14
C SER A 111 7.72 26.47 -29.09
N ASN A 112 7.92 26.98 -30.31
CA ASN A 112 6.85 27.12 -31.33
C ASN A 112 6.41 25.76 -31.94
N THR A 113 6.33 24.71 -31.13
CA THR A 113 6.13 23.32 -31.55
C THR A 113 4.73 22.78 -31.23
N TYR A 114 3.85 23.60 -30.66
CA TYR A 114 2.49 23.20 -30.27
C TYR A 114 1.53 23.13 -31.45
N THR A 115 0.68 22.11 -31.46
CA THR A 115 -0.30 21.87 -32.55
C THR A 115 -1.75 21.85 -32.06
N LYS A 116 -2.01 21.74 -30.75
CA LYS A 116 -3.38 21.77 -30.22
C LYS A 116 -3.92 23.20 -30.11
N PRO A 117 -5.21 23.46 -30.41
CA PRO A 117 -5.80 24.80 -30.34
C PRO A 117 -5.64 25.50 -28.98
N GLU A 118 -5.83 24.79 -27.87
CA GLU A 118 -5.74 25.37 -26.52
C GLU A 118 -4.29 25.72 -26.14
N GLU A 119 -3.32 24.88 -26.55
CA GLU A 119 -1.89 25.12 -26.35
C GLU A 119 -1.40 26.29 -27.21
N LEU A 120 -1.90 26.40 -28.44
CA LEU A 120 -1.67 27.53 -29.33
C LEU A 120 -2.25 28.83 -28.79
N LYS A 121 -3.46 28.81 -28.20
CA LYS A 121 -4.05 29.99 -27.54
C LYS A 121 -3.21 30.45 -26.34
N ALA A 122 -2.81 29.52 -25.47
CA ALA A 122 -1.96 29.81 -24.32
C ALA A 122 -0.58 30.36 -24.74
N GLN A 123 0.03 29.76 -25.77
CA GLN A 123 1.28 30.27 -26.33
C GLN A 123 1.10 31.67 -26.94
N LYS A 124 0.05 31.91 -27.73
CA LYS A 124 -0.25 33.24 -28.30
C LYS A 124 -0.46 34.29 -27.22
N LEU A 125 -1.19 33.96 -26.16
CA LEU A 125 -1.37 34.85 -25.00
C LEU A 125 -0.03 35.19 -24.37
N PHE A 126 0.81 34.19 -24.09
CA PHE A 126 2.14 34.41 -23.52
C PHE A 126 3.03 35.26 -24.42
N LEU A 127 3.04 34.99 -25.73
CA LEU A 127 3.80 35.79 -26.71
C LEU A 127 3.30 37.24 -26.77
N ASN A 128 1.99 37.48 -26.73
CA ASN A 128 1.44 38.84 -26.67
C ASN A 128 1.83 39.55 -25.36
N LYS A 129 1.80 38.86 -24.23
CA LYS A 129 2.29 39.38 -22.94
C LYS A 129 3.79 39.72 -22.98
N LEU A 130 4.59 38.87 -23.62
CA LEU A 130 6.02 39.09 -23.82
C LEU A 130 6.30 40.31 -24.69
N LYS A 131 5.51 40.51 -25.75
CA LYS A 131 5.59 41.71 -26.59
C LYS A 131 5.14 42.96 -25.83
N ALA A 132 4.10 42.86 -25.01
CA ALA A 132 3.67 43.95 -24.13
C ALA A 132 4.78 44.34 -23.14
N ALA A 133 5.48 43.36 -22.57
CA ALA A 133 6.62 43.59 -21.69
C ALA A 133 7.79 44.32 -22.40
N GLU A 134 8.13 43.91 -23.63
CA GLU A 134 9.18 44.54 -24.45
C GLU A 134 8.82 45.97 -24.89
N ILE A 135 7.54 46.33 -24.96
CA ILE A 135 7.11 47.73 -25.17
C ILE A 135 7.15 48.48 -23.83
N ALA A 136 6.56 47.91 -22.79
CA ALA A 136 6.36 48.58 -21.50
C ALA A 136 7.67 49.01 -20.83
N HIS A 137 8.71 48.16 -20.83
CA HIS A 137 9.98 48.52 -20.19
C HIS A 137 10.73 49.66 -20.91
N LYS A 138 10.44 49.90 -22.20
CA LYS A 138 10.98 51.05 -22.94
C LYS A 138 10.10 52.29 -22.79
N ALA A 139 8.81 52.09 -22.50
CA ALA A 139 7.81 53.14 -22.42
C ALA A 139 7.65 53.72 -21.01
N ILE A 140 7.96 52.96 -19.97
CA ILE A 140 7.76 53.30 -18.56
C ILE A 140 9.06 53.03 -17.79
N GLU A 141 9.75 54.09 -17.39
CA GLU A 141 11.09 53.97 -16.80
C GLU A 141 11.05 53.46 -15.35
N ASN A 142 10.15 54.00 -14.52
CA ASN A 142 10.17 53.80 -13.07
C ASN A 142 8.80 53.37 -12.53
N VAL A 143 8.82 52.65 -11.40
CA VAL A 143 7.63 52.42 -10.56
C VAL A 143 7.30 53.69 -9.74
N PRO A 144 6.07 53.83 -9.20
CA PRO A 144 5.71 54.94 -8.31
C PRO A 144 6.63 55.05 -7.08
N SER A 145 6.88 56.27 -6.61
CA SER A 145 7.78 56.54 -5.49
C SER A 145 7.19 56.17 -4.12
N SER A 146 5.86 56.24 -3.95
CA SER A 146 5.13 55.94 -2.70
C SER A 146 4.19 54.72 -2.83
N GLY A 147 3.73 54.18 -1.70
CA GLY A 147 2.86 53.00 -1.61
C GLY A 147 3.60 51.69 -1.24
N SER A 148 2.83 50.68 -0.86
CA SER A 148 3.30 49.30 -0.68
C SER A 148 3.82 48.72 -1.99
N ILE A 149 4.63 47.66 -1.93
CA ILE A 149 5.12 46.96 -3.13
C ILE A 149 3.96 46.52 -4.03
N THR A 150 2.86 46.03 -3.46
CA THR A 150 1.68 45.60 -4.21
C THR A 150 1.03 46.74 -4.98
N GLU A 151 0.91 47.93 -4.37
CA GLU A 151 0.38 49.13 -5.03
C GLU A 151 1.31 49.63 -6.13
N LYS A 152 2.63 49.65 -5.88
CA LYS A 152 3.64 50.09 -6.85
C LYS A 152 3.69 49.22 -8.11
N ILE A 153 3.38 47.94 -7.99
CA ILE A 153 3.43 46.99 -9.11
C ILE A 153 2.07 46.75 -9.79
N ALA A 154 0.97 47.24 -9.22
CA ALA A 154 -0.39 46.92 -9.66
C ALA A 154 -0.64 47.26 -11.14
N SER A 155 -0.29 48.48 -11.57
CA SER A 155 -0.52 48.93 -12.96
C SER A 155 0.25 48.08 -13.98
N PHE A 156 1.46 47.64 -13.64
CA PHE A 156 2.28 46.77 -14.49
C PHE A 156 1.74 45.33 -14.56
N ALA A 157 1.08 44.85 -13.50
CA ALA A 157 0.36 43.58 -13.51
C ALA A 157 -0.96 43.70 -14.31
N ASN A 158 -1.66 44.82 -14.18
CA ASN A 158 -2.89 45.09 -14.93
C ASN A 158 -2.65 45.18 -16.44
N ILE A 159 -1.50 45.70 -16.88
CA ILE A 159 -1.09 45.63 -18.29
C ILE A 159 -1.20 44.19 -18.78
N LEU A 160 -0.55 43.22 -18.12
CA LEU A 160 -0.62 41.81 -18.54
C LEU A 160 -2.01 41.21 -18.43
N LYS A 161 -2.78 41.57 -17.40
CA LYS A 161 -4.15 41.08 -17.17
C LYS A 161 -5.08 41.46 -18.33
N ASN A 162 -4.88 42.63 -18.92
CA ASN A 162 -5.74 43.17 -19.98
C ASN A 162 -5.24 42.81 -21.39
N ILE A 163 -4.17 42.02 -21.53
CA ILE A 163 -3.75 41.42 -22.81
C ILE A 163 -4.50 40.10 -23.03
N LYS A 164 -5.00 39.90 -24.25
CA LYS A 164 -5.68 38.69 -24.74
C LYS A 164 -4.82 37.98 -25.78
N ASP A 165 -5.12 36.72 -26.06
CA ASP A 165 -4.49 35.95 -27.16
C ASP A 165 -4.82 36.54 -28.55
N THR A 166 -5.94 37.27 -28.65
CA THR A 166 -6.38 37.97 -29.86
C THR A 166 -5.97 39.44 -29.94
N SER A 167 -5.27 39.99 -28.94
CA SER A 167 -4.86 41.40 -28.93
C SER A 167 -4.02 41.75 -30.14
N THR A 168 -4.45 42.75 -30.90
CA THR A 168 -3.66 43.33 -32.00
C THR A 168 -2.52 44.20 -31.44
N PRO A 169 -1.44 44.46 -32.21
CA PRO A 169 -0.37 45.34 -31.77
C PRO A 169 -0.84 46.72 -31.31
N THR A 170 -1.86 47.28 -31.96
CA THR A 170 -2.49 48.54 -31.57
C THR A 170 -3.12 48.45 -30.19
N GLN A 171 -3.92 47.40 -29.96
CA GLN A 171 -4.56 47.17 -28.65
C GLN A 171 -3.52 46.94 -27.54
N ILE A 172 -2.42 46.24 -27.82
CA ILE A 172 -1.32 46.06 -26.85
C ILE A 172 -0.77 47.41 -26.39
N ALA A 173 -0.48 48.32 -27.33
CA ALA A 173 0.04 49.65 -27.00
C ALA A 173 -1.01 50.53 -26.28
N GLN A 174 -2.28 50.43 -26.66
CA GLN A 174 -3.38 51.14 -25.98
C GLN A 174 -3.57 50.65 -24.53
N VAL A 175 -3.48 49.34 -24.28
CA VAL A 175 -3.53 48.78 -22.92
C VAL A 175 -2.40 49.33 -22.06
N ILE A 176 -1.17 49.40 -22.60
CA ILE A 176 -0.02 49.97 -21.88
C ILE A 176 -0.28 51.43 -21.52
N LYS A 177 -0.73 52.26 -22.47
CA LYS A 177 -1.04 53.67 -22.22
C LYS A 177 -2.17 53.83 -21.20
N GLN A 178 -3.26 53.08 -21.34
CA GLN A 178 -4.41 53.16 -20.46
C GLN A 178 -4.06 52.79 -19.01
N GLU A 179 -3.38 51.65 -18.79
CA GLU A 179 -3.03 51.22 -17.43
C GLU A 179 -1.95 52.11 -16.80
N ALA A 180 -1.06 52.69 -17.61
CA ALA A 180 -0.15 53.73 -17.15
C ALA A 180 -0.91 54.98 -16.65
N LEU A 181 -1.92 55.44 -17.40
CA LEU A 181 -2.77 56.56 -17.00
C LEU A 181 -3.57 56.26 -15.72
N LYS A 182 -4.20 55.09 -15.62
CA LYS A 182 -4.90 54.65 -14.38
C LYS A 182 -3.97 54.60 -13.17
N GLY A 183 -2.72 54.23 -13.40
CA GLY A 183 -1.68 54.12 -12.39
C GLY A 183 -0.91 55.39 -12.06
N ASN A 184 -1.27 56.53 -12.68
CA ASN A 184 -0.49 57.77 -12.61
C ASN A 184 1.01 57.59 -12.91
N LEU A 185 1.34 56.71 -13.87
CA LEU A 185 2.71 56.43 -14.31
C LEU A 185 3.14 57.40 -15.41
N THR A 186 4.41 57.79 -15.39
CA THR A 186 5.03 58.53 -16.50
C THR A 186 5.32 57.57 -17.65
N VAL A 187 4.47 57.62 -18.68
CA VAL A 187 4.64 56.89 -19.94
C VAL A 187 5.12 57.84 -21.04
N LEU A 188 5.93 57.33 -21.99
CA LEU A 188 6.34 58.09 -23.17
C LEU A 188 5.14 58.62 -23.98
N ASN A 189 5.36 59.70 -24.73
CA ASN A 189 4.31 60.28 -25.57
C ASN A 189 3.86 59.32 -26.68
N SER A 190 2.67 59.54 -27.25
CA SER A 190 2.06 58.65 -28.23
C SER A 190 2.95 58.40 -29.45
N HIS A 191 3.72 59.39 -29.91
CA HIS A 191 4.66 59.25 -31.02
C HIS A 191 5.77 58.25 -30.68
N GLN A 192 6.47 58.47 -29.55
CA GLN A 192 7.55 57.60 -29.09
C GLN A 192 7.06 56.18 -28.82
N LEU A 193 5.88 56.03 -28.21
CA LEU A 193 5.26 54.74 -27.96
C LEU A 193 4.89 54.01 -29.26
N ALA A 194 4.39 54.72 -30.27
CA ALA A 194 4.13 54.16 -31.59
C ALA A 194 5.41 53.67 -32.28
N GLN A 195 6.51 54.44 -32.20
CA GLN A 195 7.81 54.04 -32.76
C GLN A 195 8.40 52.81 -32.07
N ILE A 196 8.31 52.72 -30.74
CA ILE A 196 8.72 51.52 -30.00
C ILE A 196 7.88 50.31 -30.44
N THR A 197 6.56 50.48 -30.55
CA THR A 197 5.65 49.42 -30.98
C THR A 197 5.97 48.95 -32.40
N LYS A 198 6.27 49.88 -33.33
CA LYS A 198 6.73 49.57 -34.70
C LYS A 198 8.03 48.77 -34.71
N SER A 199 8.98 49.08 -33.81
CA SER A 199 10.23 48.33 -33.73
C SER A 199 10.03 46.87 -33.31
N ILE A 200 8.98 46.59 -32.54
CA ILE A 200 8.64 45.25 -32.03
C ILE A 200 7.67 44.52 -32.97
N PHE A 201 6.82 45.27 -33.66
CA PHE A 201 5.86 44.82 -34.67
C PHE A 201 6.08 45.59 -35.99
N PRO A 202 7.00 45.11 -36.85
CA PRO A 202 7.35 45.81 -38.10
C PRO A 202 6.18 46.01 -39.07
N SER A 203 5.07 45.28 -38.92
CA SER A 203 3.88 45.37 -39.77
C SER A 203 2.91 46.51 -39.39
N VAL A 204 3.09 47.15 -38.23
CA VAL A 204 2.16 48.19 -37.75
C VAL A 204 2.36 49.50 -38.50
N ASP A 205 1.28 50.24 -38.77
CA ASP A 205 1.35 51.63 -39.24
C ASP A 205 1.52 52.55 -38.02
N ALA A 206 2.69 53.20 -37.92
CA ALA A 206 3.03 54.03 -36.76
C ALA A 206 2.16 55.30 -36.66
N ASP A 207 1.70 55.85 -37.79
CA ASP A 207 0.89 57.07 -37.83
C ASP A 207 -0.56 56.77 -37.42
N ALA A 208 -1.11 55.66 -37.92
CA ALA A 208 -2.42 55.18 -37.50
C ALA A 208 -2.45 54.78 -36.01
N LEU A 209 -1.37 54.13 -35.54
CA LEU A 209 -1.21 53.78 -34.14
C LEU A 209 -1.12 55.04 -33.25
N GLN A 210 -0.34 56.04 -33.66
CA GLN A 210 -0.21 57.28 -32.90
C GLN A 210 -1.58 57.95 -32.71
N LYS A 211 -2.41 58.03 -33.76
CA LYS A 211 -3.78 58.56 -33.67
C LYS A 211 -4.66 57.77 -32.70
N ALA A 212 -4.58 56.43 -32.74
CA ALA A 212 -5.33 55.58 -31.82
C ALA A 212 -4.88 55.76 -30.36
N LEU A 213 -3.57 55.94 -30.14
CA LEU A 213 -3.01 56.23 -28.81
C LEU A 213 -3.45 57.61 -28.32
N ASP A 214 -3.44 58.66 -29.14
CA ASP A 214 -3.86 60.00 -28.76
C ASP A 214 -5.31 60.05 -28.24
N ASN A 215 -6.18 59.20 -28.79
CA ASN A 215 -7.58 59.08 -28.36
C ASN A 215 -7.79 58.13 -27.15
N THR A 216 -6.73 57.48 -26.65
CA THR A 216 -6.83 56.53 -25.53
C THR A 216 -6.79 57.26 -24.19
N THR A 217 -7.85 57.09 -23.39
CA THR A 217 -8.00 57.61 -22.04
C THR A 217 -7.98 56.48 -20.99
N ALA A 218 -8.00 56.84 -19.71
CA ALA A 218 -8.10 55.88 -18.62
C ALA A 218 -9.39 55.03 -18.65
N THR A 219 -10.41 55.39 -19.45
CA THR A 219 -11.73 54.72 -19.49
C THR A 219 -12.10 54.16 -20.87
N THR A 220 -11.26 54.30 -21.89
CA THR A 220 -11.52 53.76 -23.24
C THR A 220 -11.76 52.25 -23.23
N ASP A 221 -12.80 51.75 -23.91
CA ASP A 221 -12.91 50.32 -24.20
C ASP A 221 -12.02 49.94 -25.40
N ILE A 222 -11.06 49.05 -25.16
CA ILE A 222 -10.02 48.68 -26.14
C ILE A 222 -10.48 47.50 -27.03
N TYR A 223 -11.59 46.82 -26.68
CA TYR A 223 -12.00 45.55 -27.31
C TYR A 223 -13.40 45.56 -27.95
N GLU A 224 -14.05 46.70 -28.14
CA GLU A 224 -15.30 46.75 -28.91
C GLU A 224 -15.06 46.37 -30.40
N GLU A 225 -15.82 45.38 -30.90
CA GLU A 225 -15.89 45.03 -32.31
C GLU A 225 -16.94 45.89 -33.03
N GLY A 226 -16.47 46.78 -33.92
CA GLY A 226 -17.33 47.55 -34.81
C GLY A 226 -17.03 49.04 -34.72
N GLY A 227 -16.42 49.58 -35.77
CA GLY A 227 -16.27 51.02 -35.92
C GLY A 227 -17.65 51.69 -35.88
N SER A 228 -17.91 52.46 -34.83
CA SER A 228 -19.05 53.36 -34.81
C SER A 228 -18.74 54.53 -35.74
N THR A 229 -19.50 54.59 -36.85
CA THR A 229 -19.70 55.82 -37.63
C THR A 229 -20.20 56.95 -36.72
N PRO A 230 -19.80 58.22 -36.95
CA PRO A 230 -20.21 59.34 -36.12
C PRO A 230 -21.72 59.58 -36.24
N THR A 231 -22.41 59.64 -35.10
CA THR A 231 -23.81 60.08 -35.02
C THR A 231 -23.94 61.57 -35.40
N PRO A 232 -24.97 61.99 -36.16
CA PRO A 232 -25.25 63.40 -36.45
C PRO A 232 -25.76 64.13 -35.19
N PRO A 233 -25.55 65.46 -35.07
CA PRO A 233 -25.93 66.23 -33.89
C PRO A 233 -27.44 66.46 -33.86
N THR A 234 -28.06 66.32 -32.69
CA THR A 234 -29.41 66.85 -32.42
C THR A 234 -29.35 67.97 -31.37
N PRO A 235 -30.27 68.97 -31.43
CA PRO A 235 -30.08 70.31 -30.88
C PRO A 235 -30.44 70.43 -29.38
N PRO A 236 -30.07 71.53 -28.71
CA PRO A 236 -30.04 71.62 -27.26
C PRO A 236 -31.38 72.02 -26.64
N THR A 237 -31.70 71.51 -25.46
CA THR A 237 -32.70 72.10 -24.55
C THR A 237 -32.46 71.63 -23.09
N PRO A 238 -32.93 72.34 -22.07
CA PRO A 238 -32.16 73.26 -21.21
C PRO A 238 -31.98 72.72 -19.76
N PRO A 239 -31.24 73.41 -18.86
CA PRO A 239 -30.61 72.77 -17.71
C PRO A 239 -31.56 72.57 -16.53
N ALA A 240 -31.43 71.42 -15.86
CA ALA A 240 -32.06 71.12 -14.58
C ALA A 240 -31.01 71.04 -13.45
N PRO A 241 -31.41 71.27 -12.18
CA PRO A 241 -30.66 72.06 -11.21
C PRO A 241 -29.60 71.28 -10.43
N THR A 242 -28.63 72.02 -9.90
CA THR A 242 -27.58 71.59 -8.98
C THR A 242 -28.14 71.18 -7.61
N PRO A 243 -27.70 70.05 -7.02
CA PRO A 243 -27.87 69.81 -5.59
C PRO A 243 -26.64 70.30 -4.80
N ASN A 244 -26.89 71.14 -3.81
CA ASN A 244 -25.95 71.57 -2.78
C ASN A 244 -25.65 70.39 -1.80
N PRO A 245 -24.47 70.34 -1.15
CA PRO A 245 -24.08 69.23 -0.29
C PRO A 245 -24.51 69.48 1.17
N GLY A 246 -24.99 68.45 1.85
CA GLY A 246 -25.23 68.50 3.29
C GLY A 246 -25.76 67.20 3.88
N GLY A 247 -25.08 66.70 4.92
CA GLY A 247 -25.61 65.69 5.85
C GLY A 247 -24.76 64.42 5.94
N GLY A 248 -23.89 64.35 6.95
CA GLY A 248 -22.98 63.23 7.18
C GLY A 248 -23.49 62.11 8.09
N SER A 249 -22.58 61.15 8.28
CA SER A 249 -22.51 60.11 9.32
C SER A 249 -23.37 58.85 9.14
N SER A 250 -22.75 57.73 8.76
CA SER A 250 -22.15 56.79 9.71
C SER A 250 -21.40 55.68 8.96
N GLY A 251 -20.30 55.20 9.55
CA GLY A 251 -19.42 54.20 8.97
C GLY A 251 -20.05 52.80 8.90
N GLY A 252 -19.75 52.09 7.82
CA GLY A 252 -20.09 50.69 7.60
C GLY A 252 -19.56 50.23 6.24
N SER A 253 -18.26 49.98 6.17
CA SER A 253 -17.63 49.41 4.97
C SER A 253 -18.06 47.95 4.81
N ASN A 254 -19.05 47.69 3.96
CA ASN A 254 -19.30 46.39 3.37
C ASN A 254 -18.87 46.45 1.91
N ASN A 255 -17.66 45.97 1.62
CA ASN A 255 -17.21 45.77 0.25
C ASN A 255 -17.91 44.51 -0.30
N PRO A 256 -18.71 44.57 -1.39
CA PRO A 256 -19.35 43.38 -1.93
C PRO A 256 -18.31 42.42 -2.50
N LYS A 257 -18.48 41.13 -2.22
CA LYS A 257 -17.69 40.04 -2.82
C LYS A 257 -17.77 40.13 -4.36
N PRO A 258 -16.66 39.98 -5.10
CA PRO A 258 -16.70 39.89 -6.56
C PRO A 258 -17.59 38.73 -7.01
N LEU A 259 -18.56 39.00 -7.88
CA LEU A 259 -19.46 37.99 -8.43
C LEU A 259 -18.68 37.01 -9.32
N THR A 260 -18.94 35.72 -9.14
CA THR A 260 -18.48 34.62 -9.99
C THR A 260 -19.02 34.75 -11.43
N PRO A 261 -18.38 34.13 -12.44
CA PRO A 261 -18.89 34.12 -13.81
C PRO A 261 -20.34 33.63 -13.92
N GLU A 262 -20.74 32.68 -13.09
CA GLU A 262 -22.11 32.17 -12.98
C GLU A 262 -23.07 33.23 -12.40
N GLU A 263 -22.68 33.90 -11.32
CA GLU A 263 -23.46 35.02 -10.73
C GLU A 263 -23.59 36.20 -11.71
N GLN A 264 -22.59 36.45 -12.56
CA GLN A 264 -22.65 37.46 -13.61
C GLN A 264 -23.64 37.10 -14.72
N LYS A 265 -23.67 35.83 -15.15
CA LYS A 265 -24.66 35.35 -16.13
C LYS A 265 -26.08 35.40 -15.58
N GLN A 266 -26.27 35.07 -14.31
CA GLN A 266 -27.59 35.14 -13.67
C GLN A 266 -28.05 36.60 -13.54
N LYS A 267 -27.15 37.50 -13.14
CA LYS A 267 -27.44 38.93 -13.06
C LYS A 267 -27.86 39.52 -14.42
N ALA A 268 -27.19 39.12 -15.52
CA ALA A 268 -27.58 39.55 -16.86
C ALA A 268 -28.99 39.08 -17.26
N LYS A 269 -29.44 37.90 -16.80
CA LYS A 269 -30.80 37.40 -17.04
C LYS A 269 -31.84 38.14 -16.19
N GLU A 270 -31.51 38.46 -14.95
CA GLU A 270 -32.36 39.28 -14.08
C GLU A 270 -32.52 40.71 -14.61
N GLU A 271 -31.44 41.29 -15.14
CA GLU A 271 -31.47 42.57 -15.85
C GLU A 271 -32.35 42.49 -17.12
N ALA A 272 -32.31 41.38 -17.86
CA ALA A 272 -33.19 41.17 -19.02
C ALA A 272 -34.69 41.05 -18.63
N VAL A 273 -35.01 40.43 -17.49
CA VAL A 273 -36.38 40.41 -16.94
C VAL A 273 -36.83 41.84 -16.61
N LYS A 274 -35.98 42.60 -15.90
CA LYS A 274 -36.28 43.98 -15.55
C LYS A 274 -36.51 44.84 -16.80
N GLN A 275 -35.68 44.68 -17.83
CA GLN A 275 -35.86 45.41 -19.09
C GLN A 275 -37.18 45.03 -19.80
N ALA A 276 -37.58 43.76 -19.78
CA ALA A 276 -38.85 43.31 -20.33
C ALA A 276 -40.05 43.87 -19.56
N GLU A 277 -39.96 43.95 -18.23
CA GLU A 277 -41.00 44.55 -17.37
C GLU A 277 -41.13 46.05 -17.61
N GLU A 278 -40.02 46.77 -17.79
CA GLU A 278 -40.03 48.18 -18.20
C GLU A 278 -40.69 48.39 -19.58
N ASN A 279 -40.44 47.49 -20.53
CA ASN A 279 -41.07 47.55 -21.86
C ASN A 279 -42.58 47.26 -21.79
N LEU A 280 -43.01 46.32 -20.94
CA LEU A 280 -44.43 46.08 -20.67
C LEU A 280 -45.10 47.31 -20.07
N GLN A 281 -44.44 48.00 -19.14
CA GLN A 281 -44.98 49.21 -18.55
C GLN A 281 -45.19 50.32 -19.59
N LYS A 282 -44.20 50.54 -20.47
CA LYS A 282 -44.33 51.49 -21.60
C LYS A 282 -45.45 51.10 -22.56
N ALA A 283 -45.62 49.80 -22.84
CA ALA A 283 -46.68 49.32 -23.72
C ALA A 283 -48.09 49.51 -23.10
N LYS A 284 -48.23 49.32 -21.79
CA LYS A 284 -49.46 49.61 -21.04
C LYS A 284 -49.84 51.09 -21.09
N GLU A 285 -48.86 51.97 -20.89
CA GLU A 285 -49.06 53.42 -20.99
C GLU A 285 -49.49 53.84 -22.41
N ALA A 286 -48.87 53.26 -23.44
CA ALA A 286 -49.24 53.50 -24.83
C ALA A 286 -50.66 52.97 -25.17
N ALA A 287 -51.04 51.79 -24.65
CA ALA A 287 -52.38 51.25 -24.82
C ALA A 287 -53.45 52.08 -24.10
N GLU A 288 -53.17 52.55 -22.88
CA GLU A 288 -54.07 53.45 -22.15
C GLU A 288 -54.22 54.80 -22.88
N GLN A 289 -53.13 55.34 -23.43
CA GLN A 289 -53.18 56.56 -24.23
C GLN A 289 -53.98 56.37 -25.53
N ALA A 290 -53.74 55.29 -26.27
CA ALA A 290 -54.49 54.98 -27.50
C ALA A 290 -55.99 54.77 -27.22
N LYS A 291 -56.34 54.20 -26.05
CA LYS A 291 -57.74 54.12 -25.59
C LYS A 291 -58.34 55.50 -25.34
N LYS A 292 -57.62 56.39 -24.65
CA LYS A 292 -58.06 57.78 -24.43
C LYS A 292 -58.28 58.50 -25.77
N ASP A 293 -57.36 58.34 -26.73
CA ASP A 293 -57.46 58.98 -28.04
C ASP A 293 -58.66 58.46 -28.84
N ALA A 294 -58.97 57.15 -28.74
CA ALA A 294 -60.18 56.57 -29.32
C ALA A 294 -61.47 57.10 -28.69
N ASP A 295 -61.50 57.21 -27.35
CA ASP A 295 -62.64 57.80 -26.62
C ASP A 295 -62.84 59.27 -27.02
N ILE A 296 -61.76 60.06 -27.09
CA ILE A 296 -61.79 61.47 -27.55
C ILE A 296 -62.31 61.57 -28.99
N ALA A 297 -61.79 60.76 -29.92
CA ALA A 297 -62.23 60.76 -31.30
C ALA A 297 -63.73 60.44 -31.43
N LYS A 298 -64.23 59.50 -30.62
CA LYS A 298 -65.64 59.13 -30.57
C LYS A 298 -66.52 60.28 -30.07
N GLU A 299 -66.12 60.96 -28.99
CA GLU A 299 -66.86 62.11 -28.47
C GLU A 299 -66.87 63.30 -29.46
N ILE A 300 -65.76 63.56 -30.15
CA ILE A 300 -65.70 64.56 -31.24
C ILE A 300 -66.68 64.18 -32.36
N LYS A 301 -66.65 62.92 -32.81
CA LYS A 301 -67.53 62.42 -33.87
C LYS A 301 -69.00 62.56 -33.48
N GLU A 302 -69.37 62.18 -32.26
CA GLU A 302 -70.74 62.33 -31.75
C GLU A 302 -71.19 63.80 -31.67
N ALA A 303 -70.30 64.70 -31.21
CA ALA A 303 -70.61 66.13 -31.10
C ALA A 303 -70.76 66.81 -32.47
N VAL A 304 -69.87 66.51 -33.42
CA VAL A 304 -69.94 67.00 -34.80
C VAL A 304 -71.19 66.47 -35.49
N GLU A 305 -71.50 65.18 -35.33
CA GLU A 305 -72.71 64.54 -35.86
C GLU A 305 -73.98 65.19 -35.29
N HIS A 306 -74.01 65.46 -33.98
CA HIS A 306 -75.13 66.13 -33.32
C HIS A 306 -75.37 67.55 -33.85
N ALA A 307 -74.31 68.34 -34.05
CA ALA A 307 -74.42 69.70 -34.57
C ALA A 307 -74.89 69.74 -36.03
N ILE A 308 -74.42 68.81 -36.88
CA ILE A 308 -74.82 68.72 -38.28
C ILE A 308 -76.28 68.29 -38.40
N ASN A 309 -76.69 67.23 -37.69
CA ASN A 309 -78.02 66.65 -37.84
C ASN A 309 -79.14 67.52 -37.25
N ASN A 310 -78.85 68.29 -36.19
CA ASN A 310 -79.90 68.98 -35.43
C ASN A 310 -79.80 70.52 -35.50
N HIS A 311 -78.68 71.08 -35.92
CA HIS A 311 -78.39 72.52 -35.76
C HIS A 311 -77.64 73.16 -36.94
N ASN A 312 -77.85 72.67 -38.16
CA ASN A 312 -77.26 73.18 -39.41
C ASN A 312 -75.72 73.32 -39.36
N GLY A 313 -75.04 72.45 -38.59
CA GLY A 313 -73.58 72.42 -38.53
C GLY A 313 -72.95 73.58 -37.76
N ILE A 314 -73.70 74.36 -36.99
CA ILE A 314 -73.12 75.46 -36.20
C ILE A 314 -72.25 74.89 -35.07
N LYS A 315 -70.94 75.21 -35.06
CA LYS A 315 -69.95 74.68 -34.09
C LYS A 315 -70.37 74.85 -32.63
N GLN A 316 -71.03 75.95 -32.28
CA GLN A 316 -71.45 76.21 -30.90
C GLN A 316 -72.37 75.10 -30.35
N TYR A 317 -73.17 74.44 -31.18
CA TYR A 317 -74.02 73.35 -30.72
C TYR A 317 -73.25 72.05 -30.48
N ALA A 318 -72.14 71.81 -31.20
CA ALA A 318 -71.22 70.72 -30.87
C ALA A 318 -70.53 70.98 -29.51
N LEU A 319 -70.09 72.22 -29.28
CA LEU A 319 -69.50 72.64 -28.01
C LEU A 319 -70.51 72.54 -26.85
N ASN A 320 -71.77 72.95 -27.06
CA ASN A 320 -72.83 72.82 -26.06
C ASN A 320 -73.19 71.34 -25.80
N HIS A 321 -73.20 70.49 -26.82
CA HIS A 321 -73.44 69.05 -26.66
C HIS A 321 -72.38 68.41 -25.76
N ILE A 322 -71.10 68.72 -26.00
CA ILE A 322 -69.99 68.25 -25.15
C ILE A 322 -70.11 68.84 -23.74
N GLN A 323 -70.43 70.14 -23.61
CA GLN A 323 -70.61 70.78 -22.30
C GLN A 323 -71.74 70.15 -21.48
N ASN A 324 -72.87 69.83 -22.11
CA ASN A 324 -73.97 69.15 -21.42
C ASN A 324 -73.58 67.76 -20.92
N LYS A 325 -72.79 67.00 -21.70
CA LYS A 325 -72.22 65.73 -21.27
C LYS A 325 -71.21 65.91 -20.12
N ILE A 326 -70.43 66.99 -20.12
CA ILE A 326 -69.52 67.34 -19.01
C ILE A 326 -70.34 67.64 -17.75
N ASP A 327 -71.40 68.45 -17.85
CA ASP A 327 -72.19 68.89 -16.70
C ASP A 327 -73.13 67.79 -16.14
N ASP A 328 -73.28 66.66 -16.86
CA ASP A 328 -74.02 65.50 -16.39
C ASP A 328 -73.37 64.88 -15.13
N PRO A 329 -74.11 64.74 -14.00
CA PRO A 329 -73.59 64.14 -12.78
C PRO A 329 -73.15 62.67 -12.91
N SER A 330 -73.62 61.96 -13.94
CA SER A 330 -73.28 60.57 -14.22
C SER A 330 -71.97 60.40 -15.00
N THR A 331 -71.39 61.48 -15.52
CA THR A 331 -70.13 61.46 -16.27
C THR A 331 -68.94 61.24 -15.35
N THR A 332 -68.24 60.13 -15.56
CA THR A 332 -67.04 59.75 -14.78
C THR A 332 -65.86 60.69 -15.04
N ASP A 333 -64.91 60.78 -14.11
CA ASP A 333 -63.72 61.64 -14.26
C ASP A 333 -62.91 61.33 -15.53
N LYS A 334 -62.80 60.05 -15.92
CA LYS A 334 -62.13 59.65 -17.16
C LYS A 334 -62.88 60.11 -18.42
N GLN A 335 -64.21 60.01 -18.41
CA GLN A 335 -65.04 60.54 -19.50
C GLN A 335 -64.97 62.06 -19.57
N ARG A 336 -64.96 62.73 -18.42
CA ARG A 336 -64.83 64.19 -18.30
C ARG A 336 -63.50 64.70 -18.88
N GLU A 337 -62.39 64.00 -18.62
CA GLU A 337 -61.07 64.30 -19.22
C GLU A 337 -61.11 64.20 -20.76
N ALA A 338 -61.72 63.13 -21.30
CA ALA A 338 -61.86 62.93 -22.74
C ALA A 338 -62.78 63.99 -23.38
N LEU A 339 -63.89 64.30 -22.74
CA LEU A 339 -64.85 65.33 -23.19
C LEU A 339 -64.22 66.73 -23.20
N GLU A 340 -63.44 67.12 -22.18
CA GLU A 340 -62.76 68.42 -22.17
C GLU A 340 -61.70 68.53 -23.28
N LYS A 341 -60.96 67.46 -23.56
CA LYS A 341 -60.02 67.42 -24.71
C LYS A 341 -60.77 67.46 -26.05
N ALA A 342 -61.86 66.71 -26.18
CA ALA A 342 -62.74 66.75 -27.35
C ALA A 342 -63.29 68.16 -27.58
N LYS A 343 -63.71 68.85 -26.52
CA LYS A 343 -64.20 70.24 -26.54
C LYS A 343 -63.11 71.22 -27.01
N ASP A 344 -61.88 71.09 -26.50
CA ASP A 344 -60.74 71.90 -26.96
C ASP A 344 -60.48 71.70 -28.46
N ILE A 345 -60.47 70.45 -28.93
CA ILE A 345 -60.27 70.11 -30.35
C ILE A 345 -61.42 70.68 -31.20
N VAL A 346 -62.67 70.46 -30.81
CA VAL A 346 -63.84 71.00 -31.52
C VAL A 346 -63.82 72.53 -31.54
N SER A 347 -63.35 73.19 -30.48
CA SER A 347 -63.29 74.66 -30.41
C SER A 347 -62.40 75.28 -31.50
N LYS A 348 -61.39 74.54 -31.95
CA LYS A 348 -60.41 74.91 -32.99
C LYS A 348 -60.93 74.67 -34.41
N LEU A 349 -62.06 74.00 -34.59
CA LEU A 349 -62.68 73.79 -35.90
C LEU A 349 -63.32 75.08 -36.45
N GLY A 350 -63.67 75.08 -37.74
CA GLY A 350 -64.32 76.20 -38.43
C GLY A 350 -65.64 76.63 -37.78
N ARG A 351 -66.12 77.86 -38.09
CA ARG A 351 -67.39 78.36 -37.53
C ARG A 351 -68.61 77.52 -37.95
N THR A 352 -68.53 76.90 -39.12
CA THR A 352 -69.53 75.98 -39.68
C THR A 352 -68.88 74.62 -39.92
N LEU A 353 -69.50 73.56 -39.41
CA LEU A 353 -69.16 72.16 -39.59
C LEU A 353 -70.01 71.59 -40.72
N ASP A 354 -69.39 70.85 -41.63
CA ASP A 354 -70.05 70.25 -42.80
C ASP A 354 -69.86 68.72 -42.82
N GLN A 355 -70.40 68.08 -43.85
CA GLN A 355 -70.28 66.62 -44.03
C GLN A 355 -68.82 66.15 -44.10
N LYS A 356 -67.92 66.96 -44.68
CA LYS A 356 -66.49 66.65 -44.75
C LYS A 356 -65.88 66.60 -43.35
N ASN A 357 -66.23 67.52 -42.46
CA ASN A 357 -65.80 67.48 -41.05
C ASN A 357 -66.30 66.21 -40.33
N LEU A 358 -67.52 65.75 -40.62
CA LEU A 358 -68.06 64.50 -40.05
C LEU A 358 -67.35 63.26 -40.59
N ASP A 359 -67.04 63.24 -41.88
CA ASP A 359 -66.32 62.15 -42.51
C ASP A 359 -64.87 62.06 -42.00
N GLU A 360 -64.20 63.21 -41.83
CA GLU A 360 -62.88 63.29 -41.16
C GLU A 360 -62.96 62.81 -39.69
N ALA A 361 -64.01 63.15 -38.95
CA ALA A 361 -64.21 62.67 -37.58
C ALA A 361 -64.47 61.15 -37.52
N LYS A 362 -65.25 60.59 -38.45
CA LYS A 362 -65.47 59.13 -38.58
C LYS A 362 -64.18 58.38 -38.95
N ASP A 363 -63.37 58.98 -39.82
CA ASP A 363 -62.06 58.45 -40.19
C ASP A 363 -61.09 58.45 -39.01
N ASN A 364 -61.07 59.53 -38.23
CA ASN A 364 -60.26 59.63 -37.02
C ASN A 364 -60.66 58.59 -35.97
N VAL A 365 -61.96 58.30 -35.79
CA VAL A 365 -62.42 57.18 -34.94
C VAL A 365 -61.87 55.85 -35.45
N THR A 366 -61.97 55.59 -36.76
CA THR A 366 -61.48 54.35 -37.36
C THR A 366 -59.96 54.18 -37.22
N ILE A 367 -59.19 55.28 -37.34
CA ILE A 367 -57.75 55.29 -37.12
C ILE A 367 -57.42 55.06 -35.65
N ALA A 368 -58.14 55.70 -34.74
CA ALA A 368 -57.92 55.56 -33.30
C ALA A 368 -58.26 54.14 -32.81
N ASP A 369 -59.35 53.53 -33.29
CA ASP A 369 -59.73 52.14 -32.96
C ASP A 369 -58.68 51.13 -33.44
N LYS A 370 -58.14 51.30 -34.65
CA LYS A 370 -57.06 50.45 -35.17
C LYS A 370 -55.73 50.67 -34.45
N THR A 371 -55.43 51.91 -34.09
CA THR A 371 -54.24 52.26 -33.30
C THR A 371 -54.32 51.63 -31.91
N LYS A 372 -55.52 51.66 -31.30
CA LYS A 372 -55.81 50.97 -30.05
C LYS A 372 -55.64 49.46 -30.18
N ASP A 373 -56.17 48.82 -31.22
CA ASP A 373 -55.98 47.37 -31.44
C ASP A 373 -54.50 46.98 -31.59
N VAL A 374 -53.69 47.80 -32.27
CA VAL A 374 -52.23 47.60 -32.34
C VAL A 374 -51.56 47.80 -30.98
N ALA A 375 -51.96 48.81 -30.22
CA ALA A 375 -51.40 49.07 -28.89
C ALA A 375 -51.74 47.93 -27.91
N ASP A 376 -52.99 47.44 -27.91
CA ASP A 376 -53.44 46.30 -27.10
C ASP A 376 -52.66 45.00 -27.47
N LYS A 377 -52.39 44.77 -28.75
CA LYS A 377 -51.58 43.63 -29.21
C LYS A 377 -50.10 43.81 -28.88
N GLN A 378 -49.58 45.03 -28.90
CA GLN A 378 -48.21 45.36 -28.50
C GLN A 378 -48.01 45.15 -27.00
N GLU A 379 -49.02 45.46 -26.17
CA GLU A 379 -49.05 45.13 -24.74
C GLU A 379 -48.97 43.61 -24.52
N LYS A 380 -49.82 42.83 -25.22
CA LYS A 380 -49.79 41.35 -25.14
C LYS A 380 -48.44 40.76 -25.56
N VAL A 381 -47.79 41.32 -26.58
CA VAL A 381 -46.43 40.90 -26.97
C VAL A 381 -45.45 41.15 -25.82
N ALA A 382 -45.48 42.34 -25.21
CA ALA A 382 -44.60 42.66 -24.09
C ALA A 382 -44.88 41.77 -22.86
N GLU A 383 -46.14 41.43 -22.59
CA GLU A 383 -46.54 40.51 -21.52
C GLU A 383 -45.94 39.11 -21.75
N LYS A 384 -46.09 38.56 -22.96
CA LYS A 384 -45.55 37.23 -23.29
C LYS A 384 -44.02 37.21 -23.34
N GLN A 385 -43.38 38.32 -23.70
CA GLN A 385 -41.93 38.46 -23.59
C GLN A 385 -41.45 38.46 -22.13
N VAL A 386 -42.20 39.08 -21.20
CA VAL A 386 -41.93 38.99 -19.76
C VAL A 386 -42.08 37.55 -19.27
N ASP A 387 -43.15 36.85 -19.66
CA ASP A 387 -43.36 35.43 -19.31
C ASP A 387 -42.17 34.57 -19.75
N HIS A 388 -41.71 34.75 -21.00
CA HIS A 388 -40.54 34.07 -21.55
C HIS A 388 -39.25 34.41 -20.80
N SER A 389 -38.94 35.69 -20.56
CA SER A 389 -37.75 36.11 -19.81
C SER A 389 -37.75 35.57 -18.38
N LYS A 390 -38.91 35.54 -17.72
CA LYS A 390 -39.07 34.95 -16.37
C LYS A 390 -38.86 33.44 -16.38
N ALA A 391 -39.32 32.74 -17.40
CA ALA A 391 -39.08 31.31 -17.56
C ALA A 391 -37.56 31.03 -17.72
N VAL A 392 -36.88 31.80 -18.57
CA VAL A 392 -35.42 31.70 -18.81
C VAL A 392 -34.61 31.99 -17.53
N ALA A 393 -35.02 32.99 -16.75
CA ALA A 393 -34.35 33.34 -15.49
C ALA A 393 -34.49 32.27 -14.39
N LYS A 394 -35.56 31.46 -14.42
CA LYS A 394 -35.82 30.38 -13.44
C LYS A 394 -35.13 29.05 -13.77
N GLU A 395 -34.82 28.80 -15.03
CA GLU A 395 -34.24 27.54 -15.49
C GLU A 395 -32.79 27.34 -15.01
N ALA A 396 -31.98 28.41 -15.01
CA ALA A 396 -30.54 28.31 -14.75
C ALA A 396 -30.13 28.06 -13.28
N PRO A 397 -30.74 28.72 -12.27
CA PRO A 397 -30.38 28.48 -10.87
C PRO A 397 -30.66 27.05 -10.41
N LEU A 398 -31.68 26.41 -10.98
CA LEU A 398 -32.03 25.01 -10.70
C LEU A 398 -30.98 24.04 -11.24
N LEU A 399 -30.43 24.30 -12.44
CA LEU A 399 -29.40 23.46 -13.05
C LEU A 399 -28.06 23.56 -12.32
N ASP A 400 -27.67 24.78 -11.93
CA ASP A 400 -26.41 25.02 -11.20
C ASP A 400 -26.49 24.56 -9.74
N ALA A 401 -27.65 24.68 -9.09
CA ALA A 401 -27.85 24.17 -7.72
C ALA A 401 -27.80 22.63 -7.66
N VAL A 402 -28.39 21.94 -8.65
CA VAL A 402 -28.31 20.46 -8.74
C VAL A 402 -26.87 20.01 -9.00
N LYS A 403 -26.16 20.70 -9.90
CA LYS A 403 -24.75 20.40 -10.20
C LYS A 403 -23.86 20.63 -8.98
N LYS A 404 -24.04 21.75 -8.28
CA LYS A 404 -23.31 22.07 -7.05
C LYS A 404 -23.62 21.09 -5.91
N ALA A 405 -24.88 20.72 -5.70
CA ALA A 405 -25.27 19.73 -4.69
C ALA A 405 -24.66 18.35 -4.96
N TYR A 406 -24.57 17.96 -6.24
CA TYR A 406 -23.89 16.74 -6.65
C TYR A 406 -22.37 16.82 -6.44
N GLU A 407 -21.72 17.93 -6.82
CA GLU A 407 -20.29 18.14 -6.60
C GLU A 407 -19.93 18.16 -5.09
N ASP A 408 -20.75 18.83 -4.27
CA ASP A 408 -20.60 18.88 -2.82
C ASP A 408 -20.79 17.49 -2.17
N LYS A 409 -21.74 16.69 -2.68
CA LYS A 409 -21.92 15.28 -2.27
C LYS A 409 -20.71 14.43 -2.62
N VAL A 410 -20.21 14.49 -3.86
CA VAL A 410 -19.03 13.73 -4.31
C VAL A 410 -17.80 14.10 -3.47
N LYS A 411 -17.63 15.38 -3.18
CA LYS A 411 -16.54 15.86 -2.33
C LYS A 411 -16.68 15.35 -0.89
N ALA A 412 -17.87 15.39 -0.31
CA ALA A 412 -18.13 14.90 1.04
C ALA A 412 -17.93 13.37 1.16
N GLN A 413 -18.34 12.59 0.15
CA GLN A 413 -18.09 11.13 0.09
C GLN A 413 -16.59 10.81 -0.04
N SER A 414 -15.84 11.61 -0.79
CA SER A 414 -14.39 11.48 -0.88
C SER A 414 -13.70 11.75 0.46
N GLU A 415 -14.14 12.80 1.17
CA GLU A 415 -13.65 13.11 2.53
C GLU A 415 -14.02 12.00 3.54
N GLN A 416 -15.21 11.39 3.41
CA GLN A 416 -15.66 10.26 4.21
C GLN A 416 -14.79 9.02 3.99
N ALA A 417 -14.50 8.67 2.74
CA ALA A 417 -13.62 7.54 2.40
C ALA A 417 -12.21 7.74 2.96
N ILE A 418 -11.64 8.94 2.81
CA ILE A 418 -10.35 9.31 3.40
C ILE A 418 -10.39 9.14 4.92
N ALA A 419 -11.42 9.69 5.59
CA ALA A 419 -11.52 9.67 7.04
C ALA A 419 -11.71 8.26 7.62
N LYS A 420 -12.46 7.39 6.91
CA LYS A 420 -12.67 5.98 7.26
C LYS A 420 -11.34 5.22 7.23
N VAL A 421 -10.66 5.20 6.08
CA VAL A 421 -9.39 4.47 5.90
C VAL A 421 -8.31 5.01 6.83
N LEU A 422 -8.25 6.34 7.00
CA LEU A 422 -7.29 6.97 7.89
C LEU A 422 -7.49 6.53 9.35
N LYS A 423 -8.73 6.44 9.83
CA LYS A 423 -9.04 5.92 11.17
C LYS A 423 -8.67 4.44 11.29
N GLU A 424 -9.12 3.60 10.37
CA GLU A 424 -8.84 2.15 10.39
C GLU A 424 -7.34 1.88 10.48
N LYS A 425 -6.55 2.55 9.64
CA LYS A 425 -5.09 2.39 9.66
C LYS A 425 -4.43 2.92 10.94
N ILE A 426 -4.94 4.00 11.53
CA ILE A 426 -4.46 4.52 12.83
C ILE A 426 -4.77 3.55 13.98
N ASP A 427 -5.90 2.83 13.94
CA ASP A 427 -6.29 1.87 14.98
C ASP A 427 -5.55 0.53 14.86
N GLU A 428 -5.28 0.08 13.64
CA GLU A 428 -4.64 -1.22 13.34
C GLU A 428 -3.13 -1.24 13.63
N ASN A 429 -2.45 -0.10 13.54
CA ASN A 429 -0.99 -0.05 13.46
C ASN A 429 -0.34 0.58 14.69
N SER A 430 0.82 0.05 15.06
CA SER A 430 1.58 0.57 16.20
C SER A 430 2.55 1.70 15.83
N LYS A 431 2.72 2.09 14.56
CA LYS A 431 3.75 3.06 14.13
C LYS A 431 3.25 4.01 13.03
N ILE A 432 3.56 5.31 13.14
CA ILE A 432 3.09 6.34 12.18
C ILE A 432 3.62 6.14 10.75
N TYR A 433 4.87 5.67 10.56
CA TYR A 433 5.39 5.39 9.22
C TYR A 433 4.68 4.21 8.54
N VAL A 434 4.33 3.16 9.30
CA VAL A 434 3.59 1.99 8.79
C VAL A 434 2.20 2.41 8.32
N ILE A 435 1.53 3.30 9.06
CA ILE A 435 0.24 3.87 8.66
C ILE A 435 0.34 4.56 7.29
N LYS A 436 1.43 5.30 7.03
CA LYS A 436 1.64 5.94 5.72
C LYS A 436 1.90 4.93 4.61
N GLU A 437 2.62 3.85 4.88
CA GLU A 437 2.87 2.78 3.91
C GLU A 437 1.55 2.06 3.58
N GLU A 438 0.77 1.70 4.59
CA GLU A 438 -0.55 1.08 4.48
C GLU A 438 -1.55 1.97 3.70
N ILE A 439 -1.53 3.30 3.91
CA ILE A 439 -2.32 4.24 3.11
C ILE A 439 -1.85 4.25 1.64
N GLU A 440 -0.55 4.12 1.38
CA GLU A 440 -0.01 4.10 0.00
C GLU A 440 -0.47 2.86 -0.77
N ILE A 441 -0.49 1.70 -0.11
CA ILE A 441 -0.88 0.43 -0.71
C ILE A 441 -2.38 0.13 -0.62
N SER A 442 -3.16 0.94 0.10
CA SER A 442 -4.61 0.77 0.22
C SER A 442 -5.30 0.78 -1.14
N ASN A 443 -6.15 -0.23 -1.38
CA ASN A 443 -7.02 -0.31 -2.57
C ASN A 443 -8.35 0.45 -2.38
N GLU A 444 -8.63 0.93 -1.17
CA GLU A 444 -9.88 1.66 -0.84
C GLU A 444 -9.81 3.15 -1.21
N LEU A 445 -8.60 3.69 -1.41
CA LEU A 445 -8.38 5.10 -1.75
C LEU A 445 -7.83 5.27 -3.17
N THR A 446 -8.30 6.27 -3.90
CA THR A 446 -7.65 6.76 -5.12
C THR A 446 -6.32 7.44 -4.80
N TYR A 447 -5.42 7.57 -5.78
CA TYR A 447 -4.12 8.24 -5.59
C TYR A 447 -4.23 9.63 -4.93
N GLN A 448 -5.19 10.46 -5.35
CA GLN A 448 -5.41 11.78 -4.76
C GLN A 448 -5.91 11.70 -3.31
N GLN A 449 -6.75 10.71 -2.99
CA GLN A 449 -7.22 10.48 -1.62
C GLN A 449 -6.10 9.97 -0.71
N LYS A 450 -5.19 9.13 -1.23
CA LYS A 450 -3.98 8.68 -0.50
C LYS A 450 -3.10 9.86 -0.10
N LEU A 451 -2.84 10.78 -1.04
CA LEU A 451 -2.08 12.00 -0.75
C LEU A 451 -2.75 12.87 0.31
N ALA A 452 -4.07 13.04 0.22
CA ALA A 452 -4.84 13.81 1.20
C ALA A 452 -4.85 13.15 2.59
N ALA A 453 -4.99 11.82 2.66
CA ALA A 453 -4.93 11.05 3.91
C ALA A 453 -3.55 11.19 4.59
N LYS A 454 -2.47 11.06 3.81
CA LYS A 454 -1.09 11.24 4.29
C LYS A 454 -0.81 12.64 4.78
N ALA A 455 -1.21 13.66 4.02
CA ALA A 455 -1.04 15.06 4.41
C ALA A 455 -1.78 15.38 5.72
N LYS A 456 -2.95 14.78 5.92
CA LYS A 456 -3.75 14.95 7.14
C LYS A 456 -3.15 14.25 8.35
N LEU A 457 -2.64 13.03 8.17
CA LEU A 457 -1.85 12.33 9.18
C LEU A 457 -0.62 13.14 9.60
N ASP A 458 0.10 13.71 8.63
CA ASP A 458 1.28 14.54 8.87
C ASP A 458 0.96 15.81 9.65
N ALA A 459 -0.14 16.48 9.30
CA ALA A 459 -0.60 17.65 10.03
C ALA A 459 -0.91 17.33 11.50
N TRP A 460 -1.60 16.21 11.76
CA TRP A 460 -1.94 15.80 13.14
C TRP A 460 -0.74 15.31 13.92
N ALA A 461 0.16 14.53 13.31
CA ALA A 461 1.40 14.09 13.96
C ALA A 461 2.24 15.30 14.37
N LYS A 462 2.38 16.31 13.50
CA LYS A 462 3.09 17.54 13.80
C LYS A 462 2.43 18.36 14.91
N GLU A 463 1.10 18.49 14.91
CA GLU A 463 0.35 19.21 15.95
C GLU A 463 0.51 18.55 17.33
N LEU A 464 0.65 17.23 17.36
CA LEU A 464 0.80 16.43 18.58
C LEU A 464 2.27 16.17 18.97
N ASN A 465 3.24 16.77 18.27
CA ASN A 465 4.68 16.53 18.44
C ASN A 465 5.07 15.03 18.37
N LEU A 466 4.45 14.27 17.48
CA LEU A 466 4.75 12.86 17.22
C LEU A 466 5.71 12.71 16.02
N ASN A 467 6.73 11.87 16.18
CA ASN A 467 7.67 11.49 15.13
C ASN A 467 7.17 10.27 14.34
N SER A 468 7.77 10.01 13.18
CA SER A 468 7.38 8.88 12.31
C SER A 468 7.52 7.50 12.97
N GLY A 469 8.44 7.33 13.92
CA GLY A 469 8.68 6.10 14.68
C GLY A 469 7.82 5.93 15.93
N ASP A 470 7.00 6.93 16.26
CA ASP A 470 6.16 6.91 17.46
C ASP A 470 4.88 6.11 17.23
N ASN A 471 4.30 5.60 18.32
CA ASN A 471 3.03 4.91 18.29
C ASN A 471 1.88 5.93 18.25
N PRO A 472 0.74 5.62 17.59
CA PRO A 472 -0.45 6.46 17.68
C PRO A 472 -0.92 6.59 19.13
N ASN A 473 -0.83 7.80 19.69
CA ASN A 473 -1.33 8.09 21.03
C ASN A 473 -2.86 8.31 21.01
N ASP A 474 -3.47 8.34 22.20
CA ASP A 474 -4.92 8.51 22.33
C ASP A 474 -5.41 9.85 21.75
N ALA A 475 -4.56 10.88 21.72
CA ALA A 475 -4.88 12.17 21.11
C ALA A 475 -4.97 12.09 19.57
N LEU A 476 -4.11 11.30 18.92
CA LEU A 476 -4.16 11.07 17.47
C LEU A 476 -5.38 10.22 17.10
N LYS A 477 -5.69 9.20 17.90
CA LYS A 477 -6.92 8.39 17.75
C LYS A 477 -8.17 9.25 17.92
N ALA A 478 -8.23 10.10 18.94
CA ALA A 478 -9.34 11.04 19.15
C ALA A 478 -9.51 12.03 17.98
N LYS A 479 -8.40 12.51 17.38
CA LYS A 479 -8.47 13.34 16.15
C LYS A 479 -9.00 12.56 14.96
N ALA A 480 -8.59 11.30 14.78
CA ALA A 480 -9.10 10.44 13.73
C ALA A 480 -10.60 10.15 13.90
N ASP A 481 -11.05 9.89 15.12
CA ASP A 481 -12.45 9.67 15.48
C ASP A 481 -13.31 10.92 15.24
N ALA A 482 -12.84 12.08 15.70
CA ALA A 482 -13.52 13.35 15.48
C ALA A 482 -13.60 13.67 13.98
N ASN A 483 -12.53 13.40 13.23
CA ASN A 483 -12.50 13.63 11.78
C ASN A 483 -13.42 12.66 11.03
N LYS A 484 -13.48 11.39 11.41
CA LYS A 484 -14.42 10.43 10.84
C LYS A 484 -15.86 10.85 11.13
N THR A 485 -16.15 11.21 12.38
CA THR A 485 -17.49 11.69 12.78
C THR A 485 -17.88 12.95 12.01
N ALA A 486 -16.96 13.91 11.85
CA ALA A 486 -17.19 15.13 11.08
C ALA A 486 -17.40 14.83 9.59
N ALA A 487 -16.61 13.93 9.01
CA ALA A 487 -16.73 13.55 7.61
C ALA A 487 -18.01 12.73 7.35
N ASP A 488 -18.39 11.81 8.23
CA ASP A 488 -19.65 11.07 8.18
C ASP A 488 -20.85 12.01 8.32
N THR A 489 -20.79 12.96 9.26
CA THR A 489 -21.85 13.97 9.44
C THR A 489 -21.94 14.87 8.21
N LYS A 490 -20.81 15.27 7.64
CA LYS A 490 -20.75 16.10 6.43
C LYS A 490 -21.25 15.34 5.19
N ALA A 491 -20.91 14.06 5.06
CA ALA A 491 -21.41 13.19 4.00
C ALA A 491 -22.91 12.94 4.15
N ALA A 492 -23.39 12.61 5.36
CA ALA A 492 -24.80 12.46 5.64
C ALA A 492 -25.57 13.77 5.45
N ALA A 493 -24.99 14.93 5.80
CA ALA A 493 -25.59 16.24 5.58
C ALA A 493 -25.58 16.64 4.10
N ALA A 494 -24.54 16.31 3.33
CA ALA A 494 -24.48 16.55 1.89
C ALA A 494 -25.40 15.59 1.12
N ASP A 495 -25.48 14.32 1.54
CA ASP A 495 -26.45 13.35 1.04
C ASP A 495 -27.87 13.79 1.40
N LYS A 496 -28.12 14.22 2.64
CA LYS A 496 -29.40 14.78 3.04
C LYS A 496 -29.70 16.09 2.30
N ALA A 497 -28.75 16.99 2.08
CA ALA A 497 -28.96 18.20 1.29
C ALA A 497 -29.25 17.89 -0.19
N TYR A 498 -28.62 16.83 -0.73
CA TYR A 498 -28.87 16.32 -2.07
C TYR A 498 -30.22 15.59 -2.20
N GLN A 499 -30.72 14.98 -1.12
CA GLN A 499 -32.00 14.23 -1.09
C GLN A 499 -33.20 15.06 -0.61
N ASP A 500 -33.03 15.91 0.41
CA ASP A 500 -34.08 16.66 1.13
C ASP A 500 -34.21 18.12 0.69
N GLY A 501 -33.22 18.70 -0.02
CA GLY A 501 -33.28 20.08 -0.57
C GLY A 501 -33.95 21.11 0.36
N ASP A 502 -33.21 21.64 1.34
CA ASP A 502 -33.71 22.51 2.41
C ASP A 502 -34.79 23.53 1.93
N LYS A 503 -36.05 23.29 2.33
CA LYS A 503 -37.30 24.09 2.31
C LYS A 503 -37.52 25.24 1.30
N GLY A 504 -36.80 25.30 0.17
CA GLY A 504 -36.98 26.37 -0.82
C GLY A 504 -36.67 26.00 -2.26
N ALA A 505 -35.90 24.95 -2.52
CA ALA A 505 -35.62 24.51 -3.89
C ALA A 505 -35.33 23.01 -3.95
N LEU A 506 -36.17 22.32 -4.73
CA LEU A 506 -35.96 21.00 -5.33
C LEU A 506 -36.42 19.77 -4.51
N ILE A 507 -37.63 19.34 -4.87
CA ILE A 507 -38.26 18.06 -4.52
C ILE A 507 -37.57 16.95 -5.35
N ASP A 508 -37.04 15.90 -4.70
CA ASP A 508 -36.73 14.54 -5.21
C ASP A 508 -35.88 14.41 -6.51
N HIS A 509 -34.80 13.62 -6.49
CA HIS A 509 -33.93 13.32 -7.64
C HIS A 509 -34.68 12.83 -8.91
N ASN A 510 -35.74 12.03 -8.76
CA ASN A 510 -36.59 11.64 -9.90
C ASN A 510 -37.46 12.78 -10.44
N ASN A 511 -37.79 13.73 -9.56
CA ASN A 511 -38.49 14.96 -9.91
C ASN A 511 -37.54 16.05 -10.41
N ASN A 512 -36.24 16.03 -10.12
CA ASN A 512 -35.26 17.00 -10.65
C ASN A 512 -34.99 16.83 -12.15
N LYS A 513 -34.85 15.58 -12.63
CA LYS A 513 -34.81 15.30 -14.08
C LYS A 513 -36.11 15.74 -14.75
N SER A 514 -37.23 15.49 -14.08
CA SER A 514 -38.55 15.91 -14.55
C SER A 514 -38.73 17.44 -14.49
N ALA A 515 -38.13 18.14 -13.52
CA ALA A 515 -38.20 19.58 -13.33
C ALA A 515 -37.33 20.33 -14.33
N ILE A 516 -36.17 19.78 -14.71
CA ILE A 516 -35.30 20.30 -15.79
C ILE A 516 -35.97 20.11 -17.15
N THR A 517 -36.49 18.90 -17.44
CA THR A 517 -37.25 18.67 -18.68
C THR A 517 -38.53 19.51 -18.72
N ASN A 518 -39.20 19.71 -17.58
CA ASN A 518 -40.36 20.60 -17.49
C ASN A 518 -39.99 22.08 -17.57
N SER A 519 -38.78 22.50 -17.20
CA SER A 519 -38.37 23.91 -17.30
C SER A 519 -38.01 24.29 -18.74
N SER A 520 -37.24 23.45 -19.45
CA SER A 520 -36.90 23.70 -20.86
C SER A 520 -38.14 23.65 -21.75
N ALA A 521 -39.06 22.69 -21.50
CA ALA A 521 -40.37 22.66 -22.15
C ALA A 521 -41.21 23.91 -21.85
N LYS A 522 -41.21 24.43 -20.60
CA LYS A 522 -41.91 25.68 -20.24
C LYS A 522 -41.30 26.91 -20.90
N VAL A 523 -39.98 26.98 -21.03
CA VAL A 523 -39.28 28.07 -21.72
C VAL A 523 -39.61 28.04 -23.22
N ALA A 524 -39.53 26.85 -23.84
CA ALA A 524 -39.89 26.66 -25.24
C ALA A 524 -41.37 27.00 -25.50
N GLN A 525 -42.28 26.62 -24.59
CA GLN A 525 -43.70 26.97 -24.66
C GLN A 525 -43.92 28.48 -24.53
N ALA A 526 -43.29 29.15 -23.54
CA ALA A 526 -43.40 30.60 -23.38
C ALA A 526 -42.87 31.37 -24.61
N LYS A 527 -41.82 30.84 -25.27
CA LYS A 527 -41.31 31.38 -26.53
C LYS A 527 -42.31 31.20 -27.68
N ALA A 528 -42.98 30.04 -27.75
CA ALA A 528 -44.03 29.79 -28.75
C ALA A 528 -45.24 30.72 -28.55
N ASP A 529 -45.64 30.96 -27.29
CA ASP A 529 -46.73 31.88 -26.96
C ASP A 529 -46.38 33.33 -27.33
N ALA A 530 -45.14 33.76 -27.08
CA ALA A 530 -44.64 35.07 -27.50
C ALA A 530 -44.61 35.23 -29.04
N ALA A 531 -44.17 34.20 -29.76
CA ALA A 531 -44.19 34.20 -31.23
C ALA A 531 -45.62 34.30 -31.80
N THR A 532 -46.57 33.58 -31.18
CA THR A 532 -48.00 33.65 -31.52
C THR A 532 -48.54 35.08 -31.35
N ALA A 533 -48.18 35.76 -30.25
CA ALA A 533 -48.57 37.16 -30.02
C ALA A 533 -47.97 38.12 -31.05
N ILE A 534 -46.72 37.91 -31.47
CA ILE A 534 -46.06 38.70 -32.52
C ILE A 534 -46.79 38.54 -33.86
N VAL A 535 -47.18 37.32 -34.24
CA VAL A 535 -47.98 37.08 -35.45
C VAL A 535 -49.28 37.85 -35.42
N ALA A 536 -50.01 37.85 -34.29
CA ALA A 536 -51.24 38.61 -34.13
C ALA A 536 -51.03 40.13 -34.29
N LEU A 537 -49.94 40.68 -33.74
CA LEU A 537 -49.56 42.09 -33.90
C LEU A 537 -49.21 42.43 -35.36
N LYS A 538 -48.41 41.59 -36.03
CA LYS A 538 -48.04 41.80 -37.43
C LYS A 538 -49.26 41.74 -38.36
N LYS A 539 -50.20 40.84 -38.09
CA LYS A 539 -51.48 40.77 -38.82
C LYS A 539 -52.28 42.07 -38.67
N ALA A 540 -52.36 42.64 -37.47
CA ALA A 540 -53.04 43.91 -37.23
C ALA A 540 -52.40 45.09 -38.01
N LYS A 541 -51.06 45.13 -38.08
CA LYS A 541 -50.33 46.13 -38.87
C LYS A 541 -50.55 45.96 -40.37
N GLU A 542 -50.64 44.72 -40.86
CA GLU A 542 -51.00 44.41 -42.24
C GLU A 542 -52.43 44.83 -42.57
N ASP A 543 -53.40 44.58 -41.67
CA ASP A 543 -54.78 45.06 -41.82
C ASP A 543 -54.88 46.59 -41.89
N ILE A 544 -54.05 47.31 -41.13
CA ILE A 544 -53.96 48.78 -41.20
C ILE A 544 -53.38 49.22 -42.55
N ALA A 545 -52.24 48.65 -42.96
CA ALA A 545 -51.61 48.99 -44.23
C ALA A 545 -52.55 48.74 -45.41
N LYS A 546 -53.29 47.62 -45.37
CA LYS A 546 -54.31 47.27 -46.36
C LYS A 546 -55.48 48.26 -46.37
N ALA A 547 -55.96 48.65 -45.19
CA ALA A 547 -57.04 49.62 -45.10
C ALA A 547 -56.64 51.03 -45.56
N ASN A 548 -55.38 51.43 -45.32
CA ASN A 548 -54.87 52.70 -45.82
C ASN A 548 -54.75 52.67 -47.35
N LEU A 549 -54.23 51.57 -47.92
CA LEU A 549 -54.17 51.41 -49.38
C LEU A 549 -55.58 51.41 -50.01
N ASN A 550 -56.60 50.86 -49.36
CA ASN A 550 -57.97 50.92 -49.87
C ASN A 550 -58.53 52.36 -49.95
N LYS A 551 -58.01 53.30 -49.16
CA LYS A 551 -58.40 54.73 -49.21
C LYS A 551 -57.74 55.48 -50.37
N ASP A 552 -56.56 55.02 -50.80
CA ASP A 552 -55.81 55.59 -51.92
C ASP A 552 -55.07 54.47 -52.70
N PRO A 553 -55.78 53.75 -53.59
CA PRO A 553 -55.27 52.53 -54.23
C PRO A 553 -54.07 52.75 -55.14
N ASP A 554 -53.88 53.98 -55.63
CA ASP A 554 -52.82 54.35 -56.57
C ASP A 554 -51.53 54.82 -55.86
N ASN A 555 -51.53 54.86 -54.53
CA ASN A 555 -50.40 55.33 -53.73
C ASN A 555 -49.28 54.28 -53.61
N GLU A 556 -48.16 54.53 -54.28
CA GLU A 556 -47.00 53.62 -54.29
C GLU A 556 -46.34 53.44 -52.90
N GLU A 557 -46.38 54.45 -52.03
CA GLU A 557 -45.84 54.33 -50.67
C GLU A 557 -46.69 53.37 -49.80
N LEU A 558 -48.02 53.42 -49.96
CA LEU A 558 -48.94 52.52 -49.26
C LEU A 558 -48.84 51.07 -49.78
N LYS A 559 -48.60 50.88 -51.09
CA LYS A 559 -48.30 49.56 -51.66
C LYS A 559 -47.02 48.97 -51.09
N ALA A 560 -45.95 49.76 -51.01
CA ALA A 560 -44.69 49.34 -50.39
C ALA A 560 -44.85 49.03 -48.89
N ALA A 561 -45.64 49.82 -48.16
CA ALA A 561 -45.93 49.59 -46.74
C ALA A 561 -46.70 48.29 -46.51
N LEU A 562 -47.70 47.97 -47.34
CA LEU A 562 -48.43 46.71 -47.28
C LEU A 562 -47.52 45.50 -47.58
N GLN A 563 -46.68 45.61 -48.63
CA GLN A 563 -45.75 44.54 -48.99
C GLN A 563 -44.74 44.27 -47.87
N LYS A 564 -44.22 45.32 -47.22
CA LYS A 564 -43.36 45.19 -46.04
C LYS A 564 -44.09 44.51 -44.88
N ALA A 565 -45.32 44.92 -44.58
CA ALA A 565 -46.12 44.30 -43.51
C ALA A 565 -46.42 42.81 -43.77
N GLN A 566 -46.69 42.45 -45.03
CA GLN A 566 -46.90 41.06 -45.45
C GLN A 566 -45.62 40.21 -45.31
N ALA A 567 -44.47 40.74 -45.72
CA ALA A 567 -43.19 40.07 -45.56
C ALA A 567 -42.83 39.86 -44.07
N GLU A 568 -43.09 40.86 -43.23
CA GLU A 568 -42.89 40.75 -41.77
C GLU A 568 -43.84 39.73 -41.13
N LEU A 569 -45.08 39.61 -41.61
CA LEU A 569 -46.05 38.62 -41.14
C LEU A 569 -45.65 37.19 -41.53
N GLU A 570 -45.23 36.95 -42.78
CA GLU A 570 -44.79 35.63 -43.22
C GLU A 570 -43.54 35.17 -42.47
N LYS A 571 -42.59 36.09 -42.23
CA LYS A 571 -41.44 35.81 -41.36
C LYS A 571 -41.87 35.42 -39.95
N ALA A 572 -42.82 36.14 -39.35
CA ALA A 572 -43.32 35.84 -38.02
C ALA A 572 -44.04 34.48 -37.94
N LYS A 573 -44.81 34.09 -38.97
CA LYS A 573 -45.46 32.77 -39.03
C LYS A 573 -44.44 31.61 -39.12
N ALA A 574 -43.36 31.80 -39.87
CA ALA A 574 -42.28 30.81 -39.95
C ALA A 574 -41.57 30.64 -38.59
N GLU A 575 -41.33 31.74 -37.88
CA GLU A 575 -40.77 31.73 -36.52
C GLU A 575 -41.72 31.07 -35.51
N GLU A 576 -43.03 31.32 -35.60
CA GLU A 576 -44.06 30.68 -34.77
C GLU A 576 -44.10 29.16 -34.97
N LYS A 577 -44.14 28.69 -36.22
CA LYS A 577 -44.14 27.26 -36.54
C LYS A 577 -42.92 26.54 -35.97
N THR A 578 -41.75 27.17 -36.09
CA THR A 578 -40.48 26.65 -35.56
C THR A 578 -40.48 26.61 -34.03
N ALA A 579 -41.00 27.65 -33.37
CA ALA A 579 -41.11 27.69 -31.91
C ALA A 579 -42.05 26.61 -31.37
N LYS A 580 -43.21 26.39 -32.02
CA LYS A 580 -44.16 25.32 -31.66
C LYS A 580 -43.60 23.91 -31.86
N ALA A 581 -42.91 23.67 -32.97
CA ALA A 581 -42.25 22.39 -33.22
C ALA A 581 -41.16 22.09 -32.17
N THR A 582 -40.40 23.12 -31.76
CA THR A 582 -39.38 23.00 -30.70
C THR A 582 -40.00 22.66 -29.35
N ALA A 583 -41.07 23.35 -28.95
CA ALA A 583 -41.79 23.07 -27.71
C ALA A 583 -42.29 21.61 -27.64
N LYS A 584 -42.82 21.07 -28.74
CA LYS A 584 -43.24 19.66 -28.83
C LYS A 584 -42.06 18.68 -28.87
N ALA A 585 -40.93 19.07 -29.46
CA ALA A 585 -39.74 18.22 -29.51
C ALA A 585 -39.13 18.01 -28.12
N GLU A 586 -39.11 19.06 -27.28
CA GLU A 586 -38.70 19.00 -25.87
C GLU A 586 -39.52 17.99 -25.04
N GLU A 587 -40.80 17.77 -25.39
CA GLU A 587 -41.64 16.72 -24.76
C GLU A 587 -41.25 15.29 -25.19
N LYS A 588 -40.78 15.11 -26.44
CA LYS A 588 -40.43 13.79 -27.00
C LYS A 588 -39.02 13.32 -26.63
N GLY A 589 -38.06 14.22 -26.42
CA GLY A 589 -36.68 13.84 -26.12
C GLY A 589 -35.67 15.00 -26.21
N THR A 590 -34.40 14.68 -26.46
CA THR A 590 -33.33 15.68 -26.55
C THR A 590 -33.27 16.32 -27.94
N VAL A 591 -33.52 17.62 -28.02
CA VAL A 591 -33.49 18.37 -29.28
C VAL A 591 -32.07 18.51 -29.82
N LEU A 592 -31.91 18.32 -31.14
CA LEU A 592 -30.65 18.51 -31.85
C LEU A 592 -30.69 19.78 -32.71
N LYS A 593 -29.67 20.60 -32.60
CA LYS A 593 -29.48 21.84 -33.37
C LYS A 593 -28.45 21.61 -34.47
N LYS A 594 -28.72 22.18 -35.65
CA LYS A 594 -27.79 22.14 -36.78
C LYS A 594 -26.51 22.92 -36.45
N VAL A 595 -25.35 22.36 -36.79
CA VAL A 595 -24.04 22.98 -36.54
C VAL A 595 -23.63 23.81 -37.77
N GLY A 596 -23.81 25.13 -37.69
CA GLY A 596 -23.51 26.05 -38.80
C GLY A 596 -24.19 25.63 -40.11
N ASP A 597 -23.45 25.72 -41.22
CA ASP A 597 -23.93 25.33 -42.56
C ASP A 597 -23.74 23.83 -42.89
N THR A 598 -23.36 22.99 -41.90
CA THR A 598 -23.10 21.55 -42.11
C THR A 598 -24.36 20.69 -42.00
N ASN A 599 -24.32 19.42 -42.41
CA ASN A 599 -25.43 18.47 -42.20
C ASN A 599 -25.37 17.76 -40.84
N VAL A 600 -24.51 18.24 -39.94
CA VAL A 600 -24.33 17.73 -38.58
C VAL A 600 -25.29 18.42 -37.63
N TYR A 601 -25.95 17.62 -36.80
CA TYR A 601 -26.86 18.03 -35.76
C TYR A 601 -26.33 17.57 -34.40
N LYS A 602 -26.34 18.47 -33.40
CA LYS A 602 -25.83 18.21 -32.06
C LYS A 602 -26.79 18.70 -30.99
N SER A 603 -26.87 17.98 -29.87
CA SER A 603 -27.58 18.48 -28.70
C SER A 603 -26.81 19.64 -28.05
N GLU A 604 -27.52 20.48 -27.30
CA GLU A 604 -26.94 21.66 -26.65
C GLU A 604 -25.89 21.30 -25.59
N ASP A 605 -26.08 20.18 -24.90
CA ASP A 605 -25.10 19.60 -23.97
C ASP A 605 -23.94 18.85 -24.67
N GLY A 606 -23.98 18.74 -26.00
CA GLY A 606 -23.00 18.01 -26.81
C GLY A 606 -23.03 16.49 -26.64
N LYS A 607 -23.99 15.94 -25.88
CA LYS A 607 -24.10 14.50 -25.61
C LYS A 607 -24.49 13.69 -26.83
N TYR A 608 -25.27 14.25 -27.75
CA TYR A 608 -25.73 13.57 -28.94
C TYR A 608 -25.22 14.27 -30.20
N THR A 609 -24.72 13.49 -31.16
CA THR A 609 -24.29 13.98 -32.48
C THR A 609 -24.76 13.02 -33.57
N VAL A 610 -25.32 13.57 -34.65
CA VAL A 610 -25.65 12.83 -35.88
C VAL A 610 -25.31 13.70 -37.10
N ASP A 611 -24.90 13.06 -38.18
CA ASP A 611 -24.80 13.64 -39.51
C ASP A 611 -25.87 13.00 -40.40
N LEU A 612 -26.77 13.82 -40.93
CA LEU A 612 -27.84 13.35 -41.82
C LEU A 612 -27.34 13.13 -43.26
N GLY A 613 -26.11 13.55 -43.60
CA GLY A 613 -25.58 13.43 -44.95
C GLY A 613 -26.31 14.36 -45.90
N ASN A 614 -26.84 13.85 -47.03
CA ASN A 614 -27.62 14.67 -47.96
C ASN A 614 -29.04 14.98 -47.48
N ASP A 615 -29.50 14.27 -46.44
CA ASP A 615 -30.81 14.49 -45.85
C ASP A 615 -30.82 15.77 -45.00
N LYS A 616 -31.94 16.47 -44.98
CA LYS A 616 -32.14 17.70 -44.20
C LYS A 616 -33.45 17.63 -43.43
N VAL A 617 -33.46 18.27 -42.27
CA VAL A 617 -34.70 18.45 -41.52
C VAL A 617 -35.64 19.35 -42.32
N ALA A 618 -36.87 18.88 -42.55
CA ALA A 618 -37.86 19.63 -43.33
C ALA A 618 -38.21 20.98 -42.65
N GLU A 619 -38.55 21.99 -43.47
CA GLU A 619 -38.82 23.35 -42.97
C GLU A 619 -40.00 23.37 -41.98
N GLY A 620 -39.73 23.94 -40.79
CA GLY A 620 -40.69 23.96 -39.68
C GLY A 620 -40.75 22.67 -38.85
N LYS A 621 -39.81 21.73 -39.02
CA LYS A 621 -39.62 20.56 -38.13
C LYS A 621 -38.36 20.68 -37.28
N ALA A 622 -38.34 19.97 -36.15
CA ALA A 622 -37.19 19.84 -35.25
C ALA A 622 -36.70 18.39 -35.18
N LEU A 623 -35.38 18.18 -35.10
CA LEU A 623 -34.78 16.85 -34.95
C LEU A 623 -34.59 16.55 -33.46
N VAL A 624 -35.01 15.37 -33.01
CA VAL A 624 -34.94 14.97 -31.60
C VAL A 624 -34.44 13.53 -31.45
N VAL A 625 -33.66 13.28 -30.40
CA VAL A 625 -33.29 11.94 -29.96
C VAL A 625 -34.27 11.48 -28.88
N GLY A 626 -35.03 10.42 -29.15
CA GLY A 626 -35.93 9.81 -28.19
C GLY A 626 -35.19 9.05 -27.09
N LYS A 627 -35.92 8.70 -26.01
CA LYS A 627 -35.37 7.90 -24.88
C LYS A 627 -34.88 6.51 -25.31
N ASP A 628 -35.37 6.01 -26.43
CA ASP A 628 -34.95 4.75 -27.06
C ASP A 628 -33.72 4.92 -27.99
N ASN A 629 -33.05 6.07 -27.93
CA ASN A 629 -31.91 6.45 -28.77
C ASN A 629 -32.22 6.39 -30.28
N LYS A 630 -33.49 6.60 -30.68
CA LYS A 630 -33.89 6.79 -32.08
C LYS A 630 -34.04 8.26 -32.42
N LEU A 631 -33.89 8.58 -33.70
CA LEU A 631 -34.06 9.93 -34.23
C LEU A 631 -35.51 10.12 -34.69
N TYR A 632 -36.10 11.27 -34.36
CA TYR A 632 -37.44 11.66 -34.79
C TYR A 632 -37.40 13.06 -35.39
N GLU A 633 -38.21 13.29 -36.41
CA GLU A 633 -38.58 14.64 -36.84
C GLU A 633 -39.93 15.01 -36.24
N VAL A 634 -39.99 16.13 -35.52
CA VAL A 634 -41.19 16.59 -34.84
C VAL A 634 -41.65 17.91 -35.44
N ASP A 635 -42.94 18.01 -35.74
CA ASP A 635 -43.59 19.23 -36.20
C ASP A 635 -44.64 19.74 -35.20
N GLU A 636 -45.36 20.79 -35.56
CA GLU A 636 -46.43 21.37 -34.74
C GLU A 636 -47.63 20.42 -34.51
N ASN A 637 -47.76 19.29 -35.20
CA ASN A 637 -48.84 18.30 -35.05
C ASN A 637 -48.37 16.96 -34.45
N ALA A 638 -47.07 16.82 -34.16
CA ALA A 638 -46.42 15.66 -33.57
C ALA A 638 -46.56 14.33 -34.33
N ALA A 639 -46.90 14.35 -35.62
CA ALA A 639 -47.17 13.17 -36.43
C ALA A 639 -45.93 12.79 -37.26
N ASP A 640 -45.09 11.89 -36.76
CA ASP A 640 -44.20 11.00 -37.54
C ASP A 640 -43.48 10.02 -36.58
N GLY A 641 -43.30 8.76 -37.03
CA GLY A 641 -42.47 7.74 -36.37
C GLY A 641 -40.98 8.06 -36.43
N PRO A 642 -40.09 7.19 -35.90
CA PRO A 642 -38.65 7.42 -35.99
C PRO A 642 -38.20 7.52 -37.45
N LYS A 643 -37.39 8.52 -37.76
CA LYS A 643 -36.79 8.77 -39.08
C LYS A 643 -35.27 8.64 -39.02
N TYR A 644 -34.63 8.49 -40.17
CA TYR A 644 -33.17 8.39 -40.27
C TYR A 644 -32.58 7.23 -39.44
N THR A 645 -33.31 6.12 -39.30
CA THR A 645 -32.91 4.96 -38.48
C THR A 645 -31.65 4.27 -38.99
N ASP A 646 -31.32 4.46 -40.26
CA ASP A 646 -30.10 3.98 -40.91
C ASP A 646 -28.86 4.82 -40.56
N LYS A 647 -29.04 6.04 -40.03
CA LYS A 647 -27.95 6.94 -39.65
C LYS A 647 -27.36 6.55 -38.29
N PRO A 648 -26.04 6.57 -38.15
CA PRO A 648 -25.37 6.37 -36.86
C PRO A 648 -25.57 7.59 -35.96
N LEU A 649 -25.96 7.34 -34.71
CA LEU A 649 -26.06 8.35 -33.66
C LEU A 649 -24.94 8.12 -32.65
N LEU A 650 -24.10 9.14 -32.44
CA LEU A 650 -23.13 9.14 -31.35
C LEU A 650 -23.76 9.71 -30.08
N LYS A 651 -23.74 8.91 -29.01
CA LYS A 651 -24.01 9.35 -27.65
C LYS A 651 -22.69 9.42 -26.86
N SER A 652 -22.17 10.61 -26.65
CA SER A 652 -20.93 10.89 -25.92
C SER A 652 -21.12 10.79 -24.40
N ASN A 653 -20.05 10.48 -23.67
CA ASN A 653 -19.97 10.55 -22.21
C ASN A 653 -18.54 10.92 -21.77
N ASP A 654 -18.33 11.13 -20.47
CA ASP A 654 -17.06 11.63 -19.90
C ASP A 654 -15.83 10.74 -20.18
N LYS A 655 -16.05 9.47 -20.56
CA LYS A 655 -14.98 8.50 -20.82
C LYS A 655 -14.98 7.97 -22.25
N GLY A 656 -15.76 8.53 -23.16
CA GLY A 656 -15.93 8.00 -24.52
C GLY A 656 -17.31 8.21 -25.11
N GLY A 657 -17.89 7.16 -25.68
CA GLY A 657 -19.19 7.26 -26.32
C GLY A 657 -19.76 5.91 -26.76
N THR A 658 -20.97 5.94 -27.28
CA THR A 658 -21.66 4.76 -27.80
C THR A 658 -22.32 5.10 -29.12
N ILE A 659 -22.14 4.23 -30.11
CA ILE A 659 -22.76 4.36 -31.43
C ILE A 659 -24.05 3.56 -31.45
N TYR A 660 -25.16 4.24 -31.73
CA TYR A 660 -26.47 3.64 -31.93
C TYR A 660 -26.85 3.71 -33.41
N LYS A 661 -27.58 2.71 -33.89
CA LYS A 661 -28.22 2.72 -35.21
C LYS A 661 -29.61 2.12 -35.09
N GLY A 662 -30.64 2.87 -35.45
CA GLY A 662 -32.04 2.47 -35.25
C GLY A 662 -32.44 2.22 -33.80
N GLY A 663 -31.71 2.80 -32.82
CA GLY A 663 -31.88 2.55 -31.39
C GLY A 663 -31.13 1.32 -30.85
N VAL A 664 -30.42 0.57 -31.69
CA VAL A 664 -29.62 -0.59 -31.29
C VAL A 664 -28.16 -0.16 -31.11
N GLU A 665 -27.58 -0.48 -29.96
CA GLU A 665 -26.14 -0.29 -29.69
C GLU A 665 -25.31 -1.12 -30.68
N GLN A 666 -24.45 -0.45 -31.43
CA GLN A 666 -23.53 -1.10 -32.35
C GLN A 666 -22.25 -1.51 -31.61
N PHE A 667 -21.67 -0.55 -30.87
CA PHE A 667 -20.54 -0.71 -29.97
C PHE A 667 -20.40 0.57 -29.12
N SER A 668 -19.79 0.44 -27.95
CA SER A 668 -19.25 1.53 -27.15
C SER A 668 -17.76 1.70 -27.41
N PHE A 669 -17.23 2.88 -27.13
CA PHE A 669 -15.79 3.11 -27.12
C PHE A 669 -15.39 3.95 -25.92
N LEU A 670 -14.18 3.69 -25.45
CA LEU A 670 -13.50 4.49 -24.44
C LEU A 670 -12.59 5.48 -25.12
N SER A 671 -12.47 6.68 -24.58
CA SER A 671 -11.65 7.75 -25.12
C SER A 671 -10.77 8.40 -24.06
N LYS A 672 -9.65 8.94 -24.52
CA LYS A 672 -8.73 9.77 -23.76
C LYS A 672 -8.10 10.79 -24.68
N ASP A 673 -8.03 12.03 -24.21
CA ASP A 673 -7.39 13.14 -24.93
C ASP A 673 -7.92 13.28 -26.38
N GLY A 674 -9.22 13.02 -26.59
CA GLY A 674 -9.88 13.07 -27.90
C GLY A 674 -9.61 11.87 -28.82
N ASN A 675 -8.94 10.82 -28.36
CA ASN A 675 -8.68 9.60 -29.12
C ASN A 675 -9.39 8.39 -28.49
N ALA A 676 -9.95 7.52 -29.31
CA ALA A 676 -10.55 6.27 -28.88
C ALA A 676 -9.44 5.26 -28.55
N VAL A 677 -9.47 4.71 -27.35
CA VAL A 677 -8.47 3.75 -26.83
C VAL A 677 -8.95 2.31 -26.90
N ALA A 678 -10.26 2.10 -26.81
CA ALA A 678 -10.87 0.78 -26.91
C ALA A 678 -12.26 0.89 -27.52
N ALA A 679 -12.67 -0.13 -28.26
CA ALA A 679 -14.04 -0.35 -28.71
C ALA A 679 -14.57 -1.65 -28.10
N LEU A 680 -15.79 -1.63 -27.56
CA LEU A 680 -16.42 -2.69 -26.81
C LEU A 680 -17.83 -2.95 -27.36
N LYS A 681 -18.23 -4.21 -27.42
CA LYS A 681 -19.60 -4.60 -27.79
C LYS A 681 -20.09 -5.62 -26.78
N GLY A 682 -21.29 -5.40 -26.25
CA GLY A 682 -21.99 -6.43 -25.48
C GLY A 682 -22.38 -7.58 -26.42
N THR A 683 -21.98 -8.81 -26.11
CA THR A 683 -22.16 -9.95 -27.03
C THR A 683 -22.99 -11.09 -26.47
N ASP A 684 -23.28 -11.10 -25.16
CA ASP A 684 -24.10 -12.15 -24.54
C ASP A 684 -25.44 -11.59 -24.02
N PRO A 685 -26.57 -11.96 -24.65
CA PRO A 685 -27.91 -11.61 -24.14
C PRO A 685 -28.20 -12.17 -22.75
N ASN A 686 -27.52 -13.25 -22.34
CA ASN A 686 -27.68 -13.93 -21.05
C ASN A 686 -26.66 -13.47 -19.99
N ASN A 687 -25.60 -12.77 -20.39
CA ASN A 687 -24.61 -12.18 -19.49
C ASN A 687 -24.32 -10.71 -19.87
N PRO A 688 -25.17 -9.77 -19.39
CA PRO A 688 -25.06 -8.35 -19.74
C PRO A 688 -23.78 -7.67 -19.20
N ASN A 689 -23.01 -8.40 -18.37
CA ASN A 689 -21.74 -7.92 -17.83
C ASN A 689 -20.54 -8.36 -18.66
N LYS A 690 -20.67 -9.23 -19.65
CA LYS A 690 -19.54 -9.61 -20.50
C LYS A 690 -19.54 -8.77 -21.78
N ALA A 691 -18.39 -8.16 -22.09
CA ALA A 691 -18.21 -7.43 -23.34
C ALA A 691 -16.91 -7.83 -24.04
N GLU A 692 -17.03 -8.04 -25.34
CA GLU A 692 -15.91 -8.33 -26.24
C GLU A 692 -15.45 -7.04 -26.91
N GLY A 693 -14.17 -6.92 -27.21
CA GLY A 693 -13.65 -5.64 -27.68
C GLY A 693 -12.26 -5.67 -28.29
N PHE A 694 -11.81 -4.48 -28.65
CA PHE A 694 -10.51 -4.25 -29.24
C PHE A 694 -9.84 -3.03 -28.60
N ILE A 695 -8.54 -3.14 -28.34
CA ILE A 695 -7.70 -1.97 -28.10
C ILE A 695 -7.36 -1.34 -29.45
N LEU A 696 -7.47 -0.02 -29.53
CA LEU A 696 -7.31 0.73 -30.77
C LEU A 696 -5.88 1.29 -30.93
N LYS A 697 -5.47 1.51 -32.18
CA LYS A 697 -4.20 2.13 -32.53
C LYS A 697 -4.14 3.55 -31.97
N PRO A 698 -2.97 4.03 -31.53
CA PRO A 698 -2.82 5.43 -31.12
C PRO A 698 -3.26 6.39 -32.24
N GLY A 699 -4.01 7.44 -31.87
CA GLY A 699 -4.43 8.49 -32.80
C GLY A 699 -5.76 8.24 -33.51
N VAL A 700 -6.46 7.14 -33.23
CA VAL A 700 -7.85 6.94 -33.69
C VAL A 700 -8.72 7.98 -33.00
N LYS A 701 -9.29 8.92 -33.74
CA LYS A 701 -10.10 10.00 -33.15
C LYS A 701 -11.39 9.47 -32.55
N ALA A 702 -11.75 9.95 -31.37
CA ALA A 702 -13.01 9.63 -30.67
C ALA A 702 -14.19 10.52 -31.14
N ASP A 703 -14.08 11.10 -32.33
CA ASP A 703 -15.10 12.00 -32.87
C ASP A 703 -16.18 11.24 -33.64
N TYR A 704 -17.27 11.94 -33.91
CA TYR A 704 -18.39 11.42 -34.69
C TYR A 704 -17.93 10.94 -36.07
N ASP A 705 -17.13 11.71 -36.81
CA ASP A 705 -16.76 11.40 -38.20
C ASP A 705 -16.01 10.08 -38.34
N THR A 706 -15.21 9.75 -37.33
CA THR A 706 -14.42 8.51 -37.29
C THR A 706 -15.27 7.34 -36.78
N MET A 707 -15.95 7.51 -35.65
CA MET A 707 -16.67 6.41 -34.98
C MET A 707 -17.97 6.05 -35.71
N SER A 708 -18.62 7.00 -36.37
CA SER A 708 -19.86 6.76 -37.12
C SER A 708 -19.67 5.86 -38.34
N LYS A 709 -18.44 5.79 -38.87
CA LYS A 709 -18.03 4.92 -39.99
C LYS A 709 -17.29 3.68 -39.54
N ALA A 710 -17.25 3.40 -38.23
CA ALA A 710 -16.52 2.26 -37.72
C ALA A 710 -17.35 0.97 -37.82
N GLU A 711 -16.68 -0.11 -38.22
CA GLU A 711 -17.24 -1.46 -38.31
C GLU A 711 -16.62 -2.33 -37.22
N PHE A 712 -17.46 -3.00 -36.44
CA PHE A 712 -17.06 -3.88 -35.34
C PHE A 712 -17.45 -5.33 -35.66
N ASP A 713 -16.45 -6.21 -35.85
CA ASP A 713 -16.60 -7.63 -36.15
C ASP A 713 -15.65 -8.44 -35.26
N TYR A 714 -16.12 -8.82 -34.07
CA TYR A 714 -15.29 -9.56 -33.12
C TYR A 714 -14.94 -10.98 -33.58
N ALA A 715 -15.89 -11.66 -34.23
CA ALA A 715 -15.75 -13.04 -34.70
C ALA A 715 -14.60 -13.18 -35.70
N ASN A 716 -14.55 -12.32 -36.71
CA ASN A 716 -13.43 -12.27 -37.65
C ASN A 716 -12.23 -11.49 -37.11
N GLY A 717 -12.35 -10.92 -35.90
CA GLY A 717 -11.30 -10.16 -35.25
C GLY A 717 -10.94 -8.91 -36.01
N LYS A 718 -11.91 -8.04 -36.34
CA LYS A 718 -11.70 -6.81 -37.10
C LYS A 718 -12.49 -5.66 -36.50
N PHE A 719 -11.82 -4.53 -36.30
CA PHE A 719 -12.39 -3.22 -36.04
C PHE A 719 -11.79 -2.25 -37.04
N LYS A 720 -12.63 -1.74 -37.93
CA LYS A 720 -12.23 -0.78 -38.95
C LYS A 720 -12.83 0.57 -38.62
N ALA A 721 -12.08 1.65 -38.82
CA ALA A 721 -12.63 2.99 -38.86
C ALA A 721 -11.99 3.76 -40.01
N ASN A 722 -12.79 4.56 -40.72
CA ASN A 722 -12.40 5.24 -41.96
C ASN A 722 -11.83 4.28 -43.03
N GLY A 723 -12.38 3.06 -43.13
CA GLY A 723 -11.98 2.06 -44.13
C GLY A 723 -10.67 1.30 -43.85
N ALA A 724 -9.94 1.66 -42.80
CA ALA A 724 -8.71 0.99 -42.39
C ALA A 724 -8.90 0.22 -41.07
N GLU A 725 -8.18 -0.88 -40.90
CA GLU A 725 -8.16 -1.63 -39.64
C GLU A 725 -7.42 -0.85 -38.55
N GLN A 726 -8.10 -0.55 -37.44
CA GLN A 726 -7.63 0.37 -36.40
C GLN A 726 -7.38 -0.31 -35.06
N GLN A 727 -7.44 -1.62 -34.98
CA GLN A 727 -7.18 -2.36 -33.74
C GLN A 727 -5.70 -2.74 -33.57
N THR A 728 -5.36 -3.11 -32.34
CA THR A 728 -4.03 -3.63 -31.94
C THR A 728 -4.14 -4.98 -31.21
N TYR A 729 -5.10 -5.11 -30.29
CA TYR A 729 -5.29 -6.33 -29.48
C TYR A 729 -6.77 -6.66 -29.34
N LYS A 730 -7.11 -7.96 -29.32
CA LYS A 730 -8.43 -8.41 -28.90
C LYS A 730 -8.51 -8.41 -27.38
N ILE A 731 -9.65 -8.02 -26.84
CA ILE A 731 -9.90 -8.05 -25.40
C ILE A 731 -11.26 -8.64 -25.07
N GLU A 732 -11.31 -9.32 -23.92
CA GLU A 732 -12.56 -9.61 -23.23
C GLU A 732 -12.58 -8.83 -21.93
N THR A 733 -13.77 -8.34 -21.58
CA THR A 733 -13.98 -7.54 -20.39
C THR A 733 -15.19 -8.01 -19.61
N GLU A 734 -15.14 -7.75 -18.31
CA GLU A 734 -16.25 -7.86 -17.40
C GLU A 734 -16.62 -6.47 -16.88
N LYS A 735 -17.87 -6.12 -17.08
CA LYS A 735 -18.54 -4.91 -16.64
C LYS A 735 -18.87 -5.06 -15.15
N ALA A 736 -18.36 -4.16 -14.33
CA ALA A 736 -18.84 -3.95 -12.98
C ALA A 736 -19.93 -2.86 -13.06
N PRO A 737 -21.22 -3.20 -12.93
CA PRO A 737 -22.28 -2.20 -12.89
C PRO A 737 -22.11 -1.32 -11.65
N SER A 738 -21.90 -0.02 -11.85
CA SER A 738 -21.97 0.96 -10.77
C SER A 738 -23.42 1.31 -10.51
N LEU A 739 -23.91 1.00 -9.30
CA LEU A 739 -25.26 1.38 -8.82
C LEU A 739 -25.52 2.89 -8.89
N HIS A 740 -24.45 3.71 -8.98
CA HIS A 740 -24.52 5.16 -8.94
C HIS A 740 -24.24 5.85 -10.28
N ASN A 741 -23.81 5.11 -11.32
CA ASN A 741 -23.59 5.68 -12.66
C ASN A 741 -23.85 4.64 -13.77
N PRO A 742 -25.13 4.36 -14.09
CA PRO A 742 -25.49 3.42 -15.14
C PRO A 742 -25.02 3.85 -16.54
N ASP A 743 -24.76 5.14 -16.76
CA ASP A 743 -24.26 5.71 -18.03
C ASP A 743 -22.72 5.54 -18.18
N ASN A 744 -21.99 5.09 -17.15
CA ASN A 744 -20.52 4.96 -17.17
C ASN A 744 -20.01 3.72 -16.38
N PRO A 745 -20.19 2.51 -16.94
CA PRO A 745 -19.75 1.28 -16.30
C PRO A 745 -18.22 1.14 -16.25
N GLN A 746 -17.70 0.53 -15.19
CA GLN A 746 -16.28 0.17 -15.11
C GLN A 746 -16.06 -1.18 -15.79
N TYR A 747 -15.12 -1.25 -16.74
CA TYR A 747 -14.73 -2.50 -17.38
C TYR A 747 -13.42 -2.99 -16.78
N LYS A 748 -13.36 -4.27 -16.42
CA LYS A 748 -12.13 -4.96 -16.05
C LYS A 748 -11.78 -5.94 -17.16
N ILE A 749 -10.52 -5.99 -17.55
CA ILE A 749 -10.05 -6.88 -18.62
C ILE A 749 -9.88 -8.27 -18.04
N THR A 750 -10.61 -9.23 -18.61
CA THR A 750 -10.46 -10.64 -18.29
C THR A 750 -9.45 -11.31 -19.20
N LYS A 751 -9.33 -10.83 -20.44
CA LYS A 751 -8.48 -11.43 -21.45
C LYS A 751 -7.88 -10.39 -22.39
N VAL A 752 -6.62 -10.57 -22.78
CA VAL A 752 -5.98 -9.90 -23.91
C VAL A 752 -5.44 -10.99 -24.84
N ASN A 753 -5.93 -11.03 -26.07
CA ASN A 753 -5.71 -12.14 -27.00
C ASN A 753 -6.01 -13.50 -26.34
N ASP A 754 -4.97 -14.31 -26.06
CA ASP A 754 -5.08 -15.61 -25.39
C ASP A 754 -4.66 -15.59 -23.91
N TYR A 755 -4.15 -14.46 -23.43
CA TYR A 755 -3.74 -14.29 -22.04
C TYR A 755 -4.95 -13.96 -21.17
N VAL A 756 -5.24 -14.83 -20.18
CA VAL A 756 -6.34 -14.68 -19.22
C VAL A 756 -5.78 -14.10 -17.92
N PHE A 757 -6.25 -12.92 -17.52
CA PHE A 757 -5.82 -12.29 -16.27
C PHE A 757 -6.48 -12.95 -15.07
N LYS A 758 -5.67 -13.20 -14.03
CA LYS A 758 -6.17 -13.60 -12.72
C LYS A 758 -6.69 -12.37 -11.97
N ASP A 759 -5.82 -11.36 -11.85
CA ASP A 759 -6.16 -10.05 -11.29
C ASP A 759 -6.48 -9.08 -12.42
N LYS A 760 -7.77 -9.03 -12.77
CA LYS A 760 -8.33 -8.33 -13.94
C LYS A 760 -8.03 -6.81 -13.88
N PRO A 761 -7.14 -6.28 -14.75
CA PRO A 761 -6.81 -4.85 -14.74
C PRO A 761 -7.99 -4.00 -15.21
N ILE A 762 -8.10 -2.78 -14.70
CA ILE A 762 -9.17 -1.86 -15.08
C ILE A 762 -8.89 -1.30 -16.49
N LEU A 763 -9.88 -1.40 -17.36
CA LEU A 763 -9.90 -0.74 -18.66
C LEU A 763 -10.49 0.67 -18.49
N ASP A 764 -9.64 1.68 -18.63
CA ASP A 764 -10.03 3.09 -18.61
C ASP A 764 -9.40 3.85 -19.80
N GLY A 765 -9.59 5.18 -19.84
CA GLY A 765 -8.99 6.01 -20.87
C GLY A 765 -7.46 6.01 -20.85
N ASP A 766 -6.83 5.86 -19.68
CA ASP A 766 -5.37 5.87 -19.52
C ASP A 766 -4.72 4.53 -19.91
N PHE A 767 -5.52 3.48 -20.12
CA PHE A 767 -5.11 2.14 -20.49
C PHE A 767 -4.28 2.08 -21.78
N LYS A 768 -3.13 1.43 -21.69
CA LYS A 768 -2.23 1.16 -22.82
C LYS A 768 -1.63 -0.22 -22.69
N ILE A 769 -1.53 -0.94 -23.80
CA ILE A 769 -0.66 -2.10 -23.92
C ILE A 769 0.66 -1.61 -24.50
N THR A 770 1.70 -1.57 -23.68
CA THR A 770 3.00 -0.97 -24.06
C THR A 770 3.91 -1.94 -24.79
N GLY A 771 3.57 -3.23 -24.81
CA GLY A 771 4.30 -4.29 -25.49
C GLY A 771 3.92 -5.67 -24.96
N THR A 772 4.71 -6.68 -25.33
CA THR A 772 4.64 -8.03 -24.76
C THR A 772 5.99 -8.41 -24.17
N LYS A 773 5.97 -9.11 -23.03
CA LYS A 773 7.14 -9.79 -22.48
C LYS A 773 7.11 -11.20 -23.06
N ASP A 774 8.08 -11.48 -23.92
CA ASP A 774 8.23 -12.78 -24.55
C ASP A 774 9.19 -13.63 -23.71
N LEU A 775 8.72 -14.79 -23.25
CA LEU A 775 9.52 -15.74 -22.44
C LEU A 775 9.79 -17.06 -23.18
N LYS A 776 8.94 -17.38 -24.15
CA LYS A 776 9.00 -18.54 -25.05
C LYS A 776 8.18 -18.19 -26.30
N ASP A 777 8.43 -18.85 -27.43
CA ASP A 777 7.77 -18.61 -28.73
C ASP A 777 6.24 -18.34 -28.60
N ASP A 778 5.54 -19.17 -27.84
CA ASP A 778 4.08 -19.09 -27.65
C ASP A 778 3.66 -18.49 -26.29
N LEU A 779 4.59 -18.00 -25.47
CA LEU A 779 4.33 -17.46 -24.13
C LEU A 779 4.60 -15.95 -24.09
N LYS A 780 3.60 -15.19 -24.54
CA LYS A 780 3.65 -13.72 -24.62
C LYS A 780 2.74 -13.11 -23.58
N ILE A 781 3.33 -12.40 -22.63
CA ILE A 781 2.58 -11.76 -21.54
C ILE A 781 2.38 -10.28 -21.90
N PRO A 782 1.15 -9.77 -21.96
CA PRO A 782 0.89 -8.37 -22.28
C PRO A 782 1.37 -7.44 -21.16
N LEU A 783 2.08 -6.36 -21.51
CA LEU A 783 2.41 -5.28 -20.57
C LEU A 783 1.29 -4.26 -20.56
N ILE A 784 0.57 -4.21 -19.44
CA ILE A 784 -0.52 -3.28 -19.20
C ILE A 784 0.04 -2.06 -18.47
N ASN A 785 0.01 -0.90 -19.12
CA ASN A 785 0.60 0.35 -18.61
C ASN A 785 2.07 0.19 -18.17
N GLY A 786 2.84 -0.63 -18.89
CA GLY A 786 4.23 -0.93 -18.55
C GLY A 786 4.42 -1.97 -17.45
N LYS A 787 3.33 -2.54 -16.90
CA LYS A 787 3.35 -3.56 -15.84
C LYS A 787 2.90 -4.93 -16.35
N ILE A 788 3.46 -5.98 -15.76
CA ILE A 788 3.04 -7.37 -15.99
C ILE A 788 2.11 -7.80 -14.84
N TYR A 789 1.01 -8.44 -15.19
CA TYR A 789 0.00 -8.93 -14.24
C TYR A 789 -0.03 -10.45 -14.20
N ASP A 790 -0.53 -10.99 -13.08
CA ASP A 790 -0.79 -12.41 -12.92
C ASP A 790 -1.85 -12.92 -13.91
N GLY A 791 -1.68 -14.17 -14.34
CA GLY A 791 -2.61 -14.76 -15.29
C GLY A 791 -2.17 -16.11 -15.82
N SER A 792 -2.80 -16.52 -16.92
CA SER A 792 -2.56 -17.81 -17.53
C SER A 792 -2.68 -17.74 -19.04
N ILE A 793 -1.90 -18.57 -19.72
CA ILE A 793 -1.90 -18.69 -21.19
C ILE A 793 -1.37 -20.08 -21.55
N ASN A 794 -2.00 -20.76 -22.51
CA ASN A 794 -1.55 -22.08 -23.02
C ASN A 794 -1.28 -23.13 -21.89
N GLY A 795 -2.07 -23.07 -20.81
CA GLY A 795 -1.96 -23.95 -19.65
C GLY A 795 -0.73 -23.70 -18.76
N TYR A 796 -0.06 -22.55 -18.89
CA TYR A 796 0.91 -22.03 -17.95
C TYR A 796 0.22 -21.05 -17.00
N THR A 797 0.50 -21.14 -15.70
CA THR A 797 0.16 -20.08 -14.74
C THR A 797 1.37 -19.18 -14.56
N ILE A 798 1.16 -17.88 -14.65
CA ILE A 798 2.20 -16.86 -14.57
C ILE A 798 1.95 -16.06 -13.29
N ASN A 799 2.94 -16.05 -12.40
CA ASN A 799 2.94 -15.25 -11.19
C ASN A 799 3.99 -14.14 -11.33
N THR A 800 3.59 -12.89 -11.10
CA THR A 800 4.43 -11.72 -11.33
C THR A 800 4.69 -10.93 -10.06
N ASP A 801 5.76 -10.15 -10.12
CA ASP A 801 5.94 -8.99 -9.29
C ASP A 801 5.42 -7.78 -10.07
N THR A 802 4.16 -7.42 -9.83
CA THR A 802 3.55 -6.27 -10.53
C THR A 802 4.25 -4.96 -10.18
N ASP A 803 4.87 -4.86 -8.99
CA ASP A 803 5.56 -3.65 -8.54
C ASP A 803 6.95 -3.53 -9.14
N ASN A 804 7.68 -4.65 -9.23
CA ASN A 804 9.01 -4.68 -9.85
C ASN A 804 8.97 -4.97 -11.35
N ASN A 805 7.79 -5.22 -11.93
CA ASN A 805 7.59 -5.56 -13.33
C ASN A 805 8.36 -6.82 -13.79
N LEU A 806 8.41 -7.83 -12.93
CA LEU A 806 9.14 -9.08 -13.16
C LEU A 806 8.18 -10.26 -13.18
N VAL A 807 8.54 -11.31 -13.90
CA VAL A 807 7.86 -12.61 -13.75
C VAL A 807 8.59 -13.35 -12.66
N LYS A 808 7.93 -13.63 -11.52
CA LYS A 808 8.55 -14.32 -10.39
C LYS A 808 8.64 -15.81 -10.66
N SER A 809 7.53 -16.38 -11.09
CA SER A 809 7.47 -17.81 -11.34
C SER A 809 6.45 -18.17 -12.40
N ILE A 810 6.69 -19.32 -13.02
CA ILE A 810 5.81 -19.94 -13.99
C ILE A 810 5.51 -21.34 -13.50
N GLU A 811 4.24 -21.73 -13.51
CA GLU A 811 3.82 -23.08 -13.14
C GLU A 811 3.29 -23.83 -14.37
N LYS A 812 3.74 -25.08 -14.49
CA LYS A 812 3.28 -26.01 -15.54
C LYS A 812 3.40 -27.43 -15.02
N GLU A 813 2.33 -28.22 -15.13
CA GLU A 813 2.34 -29.67 -14.82
C GLU A 813 2.92 -30.01 -13.43
N GLY A 814 2.49 -29.27 -12.41
CA GLY A 814 2.91 -29.49 -11.01
C GLY A 814 4.35 -29.07 -10.69
N LYS A 815 5.02 -28.36 -11.60
CA LYS A 815 6.37 -27.81 -11.42
C LYS A 815 6.33 -26.30 -11.42
N THR A 816 7.18 -25.68 -10.62
CA THR A 816 7.34 -24.22 -10.55
C THR A 816 8.74 -23.86 -11.05
N TYR A 817 8.82 -22.99 -12.02
CA TYR A 817 10.07 -22.42 -12.53
C TYR A 817 10.16 -21.02 -11.94
N ASN A 818 11.15 -20.76 -11.10
CA ASN A 818 11.38 -19.42 -10.54
C ASN A 818 12.39 -18.69 -11.41
N LEU A 819 12.10 -17.44 -11.73
CA LEU A 819 12.87 -16.67 -12.69
C LEU A 819 13.63 -15.55 -11.96
N ASP A 820 14.82 -15.27 -12.47
CA ASP A 820 15.61 -14.11 -12.09
C ASP A 820 15.05 -12.81 -12.71
N ALA A 821 15.71 -11.69 -12.44
CA ALA A 821 15.35 -10.39 -12.98
C ALA A 821 15.45 -10.30 -14.52
N ASP A 822 16.28 -11.13 -15.15
CA ASP A 822 16.45 -11.19 -16.60
C ASP A 822 15.38 -12.07 -17.28
N GLY A 823 14.56 -12.80 -16.49
CA GLY A 823 13.55 -13.73 -16.98
C GLY A 823 14.12 -15.09 -17.38
N LYS A 824 15.29 -15.46 -16.87
CA LYS A 824 15.84 -16.82 -16.95
C LYS A 824 15.50 -17.59 -15.68
N VAL A 825 15.29 -18.89 -15.81
CA VAL A 825 14.98 -19.76 -14.68
C VAL A 825 16.23 -19.96 -13.84
N GLU A 826 16.18 -19.51 -12.59
CA GLU A 826 17.25 -19.67 -11.60
C GLU A 826 17.03 -20.91 -10.71
N SER A 827 15.77 -21.32 -10.52
CA SER A 827 15.46 -22.54 -9.77
C SER A 827 14.19 -23.23 -10.26
N ILE A 828 14.13 -24.54 -10.02
CA ILE A 828 13.01 -25.40 -10.42
C ILE A 828 12.49 -26.12 -9.18
N LYS A 829 11.22 -25.91 -8.83
CA LYS A 829 10.52 -26.73 -7.85
C LYS A 829 9.89 -27.94 -8.53
N LYS A 830 10.27 -29.13 -8.09
CA LYS A 830 9.75 -30.42 -8.57
C LYS A 830 9.45 -31.30 -7.36
N GLY A 831 8.16 -31.55 -7.11
CA GLY A 831 7.71 -32.17 -5.87
C GLY A 831 8.06 -31.31 -4.67
N ASP A 832 8.66 -31.92 -3.65
CA ASP A 832 9.02 -31.25 -2.40
C ASP A 832 10.41 -30.63 -2.41
N PHE A 833 11.08 -30.62 -3.56
CA PHE A 833 12.45 -30.14 -3.68
C PHE A 833 12.55 -28.95 -4.63
N THR A 834 13.40 -27.99 -4.28
CA THR A 834 13.75 -26.84 -5.11
C THR A 834 15.20 -26.95 -5.55
N TYR A 835 15.41 -27.07 -6.86
CA TYR A 835 16.71 -27.24 -7.49
C TYR A 835 17.22 -25.88 -7.96
N ASN A 836 18.23 -25.34 -7.28
CA ASN A 836 18.85 -24.06 -7.64
C ASN A 836 19.92 -24.32 -8.71
N LEU A 837 19.75 -23.71 -9.89
CA LEU A 837 20.60 -23.97 -11.05
C LEU A 837 21.95 -23.27 -10.91
N LYS A 838 23.02 -23.90 -11.41
CA LYS A 838 24.37 -23.30 -11.48
C LYS A 838 24.42 -22.14 -12.48
N GLU A 839 23.74 -22.33 -13.60
CA GLU A 839 23.58 -21.35 -14.65
C GLU A 839 22.10 -21.18 -14.92
N HIS A 840 21.63 -19.93 -14.97
CA HIS A 840 20.23 -19.65 -15.23
C HIS A 840 19.89 -20.04 -16.67
N LYS A 841 18.80 -20.79 -16.83
CA LYS A 841 18.41 -21.40 -18.10
C LYS A 841 17.22 -20.68 -18.73
N THR A 842 17.06 -20.80 -20.04
CA THR A 842 15.81 -20.36 -20.66
C THR A 842 14.65 -21.22 -20.13
N LEU A 843 13.41 -20.71 -20.18
CA LEU A 843 12.25 -21.49 -19.74
C LEU A 843 12.14 -22.82 -20.50
N ASN A 844 12.46 -22.84 -21.80
CA ASN A 844 12.47 -24.05 -22.62
C ASN A 844 13.45 -25.10 -22.10
N ASP A 845 14.69 -24.69 -21.86
CA ASP A 845 15.73 -25.59 -21.38
C ASP A 845 15.41 -26.09 -19.96
N ALA A 846 14.87 -25.22 -19.10
CA ALA A 846 14.45 -25.58 -17.75
C ALA A 846 13.29 -26.58 -17.74
N ILE A 847 12.30 -26.42 -18.63
CA ILE A 847 11.21 -27.40 -18.80
C ILE A 847 11.78 -28.74 -19.21
N ALA A 848 12.61 -28.78 -20.27
CA ALA A 848 13.23 -30.00 -20.77
C ALA A 848 14.05 -30.71 -19.67
N LEU A 849 14.82 -29.93 -18.90
CA LEU A 849 15.61 -30.40 -17.77
C LEU A 849 14.74 -31.00 -16.65
N ALA A 850 13.62 -30.35 -16.30
CA ALA A 850 12.75 -30.81 -15.23
C ALA A 850 11.95 -32.07 -15.59
N THR A 851 11.63 -32.25 -16.87
CA THR A 851 10.93 -33.43 -17.41
C THR A 851 11.87 -34.59 -17.75
N GLY A 852 13.17 -34.33 -17.92
CA GLY A 852 14.18 -35.32 -18.27
C GLY A 852 14.66 -36.17 -17.09
N ALA A 853 15.81 -36.83 -17.28
CA ALA A 853 16.43 -37.67 -16.26
C ALA A 853 16.87 -36.86 -15.03
N GLN A 854 16.64 -37.41 -13.83
CA GLN A 854 16.97 -36.74 -12.56
C GLN A 854 18.45 -36.36 -12.45
N ASP A 855 19.35 -37.21 -12.97
CA ASP A 855 20.79 -36.96 -13.01
C ASP A 855 21.16 -35.67 -13.78
N ALA A 856 20.47 -35.37 -14.87
CA ALA A 856 20.71 -34.14 -15.64
C ALA A 856 20.31 -32.90 -14.84
N LEU A 857 19.15 -32.94 -14.16
CA LEU A 857 18.69 -31.86 -13.29
C LEU A 857 19.67 -31.65 -12.12
N ASN A 858 20.16 -32.72 -11.51
CA ASN A 858 21.15 -32.65 -10.43
C ASN A 858 22.46 -32.01 -10.91
N LYS A 859 23.01 -32.44 -12.04
CA LYS A 859 24.25 -31.89 -12.62
C LYS A 859 24.13 -30.40 -12.94
N ALA A 860 22.96 -29.96 -13.40
CA ALA A 860 22.67 -28.56 -13.65
C ALA A 860 22.45 -27.72 -12.38
N SER A 861 22.30 -28.36 -11.21
CA SER A 861 21.97 -27.69 -9.94
C SER A 861 23.19 -27.52 -9.05
N SER A 862 23.30 -26.36 -8.40
CA SER A 862 24.33 -26.04 -7.41
C SER A 862 23.92 -26.52 -6.02
N THR A 863 22.64 -26.36 -5.71
CA THR A 863 22.04 -26.80 -4.45
C THR A 863 20.63 -27.33 -4.70
N VAL A 864 20.20 -28.23 -3.82
CA VAL A 864 18.81 -28.69 -3.76
C VAL A 864 18.30 -28.41 -2.35
N VAL A 865 17.15 -27.75 -2.25
CA VAL A 865 16.49 -27.44 -0.99
C VAL A 865 15.35 -28.42 -0.79
N ASN A 866 15.31 -29.11 0.34
CA ASN A 866 14.14 -29.84 0.78
C ASN A 866 13.14 -28.85 1.40
N ASN A 867 11.98 -28.65 0.77
CA ASN A 867 11.02 -27.64 1.20
C ASN A 867 10.24 -28.03 2.47
N TYR A 868 10.33 -29.27 2.96
CA TYR A 868 9.75 -29.67 4.25
C TYR A 868 10.69 -29.40 5.43
N THR A 869 11.96 -29.77 5.30
CA THR A 869 12.93 -29.64 6.39
C THR A 869 13.73 -28.34 6.34
N ASN A 870 13.70 -27.64 5.20
CA ASN A 870 14.56 -26.50 4.86
C ASN A 870 16.06 -26.84 4.84
N ASP A 871 16.41 -28.11 4.60
CA ASP A 871 17.79 -28.53 4.47
C ASP A 871 18.30 -28.29 3.04
N VAL A 872 19.52 -27.80 2.93
CA VAL A 872 20.16 -27.40 1.67
C VAL A 872 21.31 -28.35 1.34
N PHE A 873 21.11 -29.18 0.32
CA PHE A 873 22.10 -30.12 -0.19
C PHE A 873 22.97 -29.41 -1.23
N ARG A 874 24.28 -29.35 -1.03
CA ARG A 874 25.23 -28.80 -2.00
C ARG A 874 25.71 -29.88 -2.95
N LEU A 875 25.61 -29.64 -4.26
CA LEU A 875 25.97 -30.60 -5.28
C LEU A 875 27.29 -30.23 -5.97
N ASP A 876 28.09 -31.24 -6.31
CA ASP A 876 29.26 -31.08 -7.17
C ASP A 876 28.90 -30.98 -8.66
N ASN A 877 29.91 -30.94 -9.54
CA ASN A 877 29.71 -30.86 -10.98
C ASN A 877 29.05 -32.11 -11.60
N ASP A 878 29.14 -33.25 -10.92
CA ASP A 878 28.51 -34.51 -11.35
C ASP A 878 27.11 -34.70 -10.75
N GLY A 879 26.59 -33.71 -10.00
CA GLY A 879 25.27 -33.77 -9.38
C GLY A 879 25.22 -34.64 -8.12
N LYS A 880 26.37 -34.91 -7.51
CA LYS A 880 26.48 -35.69 -6.27
C LYS A 880 26.47 -34.77 -5.05
N ALA A 881 25.80 -35.20 -3.98
CA ALA A 881 25.74 -34.42 -2.75
C ALA A 881 27.10 -34.42 -2.03
N THR A 882 27.61 -33.24 -1.70
CA THR A 882 28.91 -33.06 -1.04
C THR A 882 28.76 -32.65 0.43
N SER A 883 27.75 -31.84 0.72
CA SER A 883 27.41 -31.40 2.07
C SER A 883 25.93 -31.08 2.17
N VAL A 884 25.43 -31.06 3.40
CA VAL A 884 24.05 -30.68 3.72
C VAL A 884 24.09 -29.62 4.80
N GLN A 885 23.54 -28.45 4.54
CA GLN A 885 23.28 -27.46 5.57
C GLN A 885 21.87 -27.68 6.11
N LEU A 886 21.78 -27.97 7.40
CA LEU A 886 20.50 -28.16 8.08
C LEU A 886 19.83 -26.82 8.39
N SER A 887 18.52 -26.83 8.63
CA SER A 887 17.76 -25.64 9.06
C SER A 887 18.30 -24.94 10.32
N ASN A 888 18.92 -25.70 11.24
CA ASN A 888 19.61 -25.16 12.43
C ASN A 888 21.01 -24.60 12.15
N LYS A 889 21.39 -24.47 10.86
CA LYS A 889 22.69 -24.00 10.35
C LYS A 889 23.88 -24.93 10.63
N ASN A 890 23.65 -26.15 11.14
CA ASN A 890 24.70 -27.16 11.18
C ASN A 890 25.04 -27.61 9.76
N GLU A 891 26.31 -27.93 9.52
CA GLU A 891 26.82 -28.41 8.23
C GLU A 891 27.23 -29.88 8.37
N LEU A 892 26.70 -30.74 7.50
CA LEU A 892 27.05 -32.14 7.40
C LEU A 892 27.93 -32.36 6.18
N THR A 893 28.97 -33.17 6.30
CA THR A 893 29.81 -33.56 5.15
C THR A 893 29.45 -34.97 4.70
N VAL A 894 29.16 -35.13 3.41
CA VAL A 894 28.82 -36.43 2.82
C VAL A 894 30.09 -37.26 2.68
N ARG A 895 30.03 -38.53 3.10
CA ARG A 895 31.15 -39.48 3.00
C ARG A 895 31.24 -40.08 1.60
N ASP A 896 30.14 -40.69 1.17
CA ASP A 896 30.07 -41.47 -0.06
C ASP A 896 29.32 -40.64 -1.11
N LEU A 897 30.07 -40.00 -2.03
CA LEU A 897 29.49 -39.09 -3.03
C LEU A 897 28.64 -39.88 -4.04
N THR A 898 27.33 -39.91 -3.81
CA THR A 898 26.33 -40.49 -4.72
C THR A 898 25.50 -39.41 -5.40
N PRO A 899 24.98 -39.65 -6.62
CA PRO A 899 24.04 -38.73 -7.26
C PRO A 899 22.87 -38.41 -6.33
N PHE A 900 22.47 -37.14 -6.28
CA PHE A 900 21.35 -36.72 -5.45
C PHE A 900 20.06 -37.45 -5.86
N ASN A 901 19.42 -38.14 -4.93
CA ASN A 901 18.15 -38.82 -5.20
C ASN A 901 17.18 -38.57 -4.05
N PRO A 902 16.07 -37.85 -4.30
CA PRO A 902 15.01 -37.60 -3.32
C PRO A 902 14.55 -38.84 -2.55
N ASP A 903 14.43 -39.98 -3.22
CA ASP A 903 13.82 -41.19 -2.65
C ASP A 903 14.76 -41.96 -1.70
N THR A 904 16.06 -41.65 -1.73
CA THR A 904 17.09 -42.39 -0.97
C THR A 904 17.94 -41.49 -0.08
N ILE A 905 17.53 -40.23 0.07
CA ILE A 905 18.31 -39.19 0.74
C ILE A 905 18.56 -39.47 2.23
N ASP A 906 17.61 -40.15 2.88
CA ASP A 906 17.70 -40.55 4.28
C ASP A 906 18.90 -41.48 4.56
N ASN A 907 19.29 -42.27 3.55
CA ASN A 907 20.40 -43.24 3.63
C ASN A 907 21.78 -42.62 3.31
N LEU A 908 21.84 -41.32 3.02
CA LEU A 908 23.09 -40.64 2.64
C LEU A 908 24.10 -40.74 3.78
N LYS A 909 25.29 -41.27 3.50
CA LYS A 909 26.32 -41.48 4.52
C LYS A 909 27.06 -40.19 4.84
N ILE A 910 27.18 -39.87 6.13
CA ILE A 910 27.77 -38.63 6.65
C ILE A 910 29.06 -38.97 7.41
N SER A 911 30.14 -38.28 7.09
CA SER A 911 31.46 -38.44 7.74
C SER A 911 31.73 -37.39 8.80
N GLU A 912 30.97 -36.31 8.82
CA GLU A 912 31.28 -35.14 9.64
C GLU A 912 30.04 -34.32 9.94
N ILE A 913 30.01 -33.75 11.15
CA ILE A 913 29.06 -32.70 11.53
C ILE A 913 29.82 -31.51 12.09
N LYS A 914 29.53 -30.33 11.56
CA LYS A 914 29.98 -29.04 12.05
C LYS A 914 28.77 -28.27 12.59
N PHE A 915 28.78 -27.97 13.88
CA PHE A 915 27.70 -27.23 14.50
C PHE A 915 27.77 -25.75 14.12
N ALA A 916 26.63 -25.05 14.16
CA ALA A 916 26.57 -23.62 13.88
C ALA A 916 27.48 -22.78 14.80
N SER A 917 27.80 -23.29 16.00
CA SER A 917 28.76 -22.70 16.94
C SER A 917 30.24 -22.92 16.57
N GLY A 918 30.51 -23.65 15.48
CA GLY A 918 31.83 -23.81 14.86
C GLY A 918 32.57 -25.11 15.21
N GLU A 919 32.12 -25.85 16.22
CA GLU A 919 32.71 -27.14 16.60
C GLU A 919 32.50 -28.19 15.52
N LYS A 920 33.55 -28.97 15.26
CA LYS A 920 33.63 -29.92 14.16
C LYS A 920 33.90 -31.32 14.71
N PHE A 921 33.05 -32.27 14.37
CA PHE A 921 33.16 -33.66 14.78
C PHE A 921 33.23 -34.56 13.55
N THR A 922 34.30 -35.34 13.46
CA THR A 922 34.40 -36.45 12.50
C THR A 922 33.61 -37.63 13.06
N LEU A 923 32.72 -38.22 12.28
CA LEU A 923 31.91 -39.37 12.67
C LEU A 923 32.61 -40.66 12.25
N THR A 924 32.77 -41.60 13.19
CA THR A 924 33.48 -42.86 12.96
C THR A 924 32.50 -44.03 12.89
N GLY A 925 32.35 -44.60 11.70
CA GLY A 925 31.39 -45.68 11.39
C GLY A 925 30.40 -45.28 10.28
N ASP A 926 29.31 -46.03 10.17
CA ASP A 926 28.23 -45.72 9.24
C ASP A 926 27.17 -44.86 9.93
N HIS A 927 27.05 -43.61 9.49
CA HIS A 927 26.06 -42.67 9.99
C HIS A 927 25.24 -42.12 8.81
N GLU A 928 23.93 -42.25 8.90
CA GLU A 928 22.99 -41.84 7.85
C GLU A 928 22.42 -40.45 8.13
N TYR A 929 22.11 -39.70 7.08
CA TYR A 929 21.60 -38.34 7.17
C TYR A 929 20.36 -38.22 8.07
N ASP A 930 19.41 -39.17 8.03
CA ASP A 930 18.23 -39.16 8.90
C ASP A 930 18.57 -39.25 10.40
N ASP A 931 19.63 -39.98 10.74
CA ASP A 931 20.10 -40.11 12.12
C ASP A 931 20.91 -38.86 12.53
N VAL A 932 21.88 -38.45 11.70
CA VAL A 932 22.84 -37.38 12.02
C VAL A 932 22.20 -36.00 12.12
N ARG A 933 21.15 -35.72 11.33
CA ARG A 933 20.45 -34.43 11.42
C ARG A 933 19.84 -34.13 12.80
N ASN A 934 19.70 -35.17 13.63
CA ASN A 934 19.17 -35.11 14.98
C ASN A 934 20.25 -35.25 16.07
N TYR A 935 21.54 -35.15 15.72
CA TYR A 935 22.62 -35.23 16.70
C TYR A 935 22.76 -33.93 17.48
N GLU A 936 22.97 -34.08 18.78
CA GLU A 936 23.16 -32.99 19.73
C GLU A 936 24.54 -33.10 20.38
N LYS A 937 25.14 -31.95 20.69
CA LYS A 937 26.32 -31.88 21.54
C LYS A 937 25.92 -32.00 23.01
N VAL A 938 26.63 -32.80 23.78
CA VAL A 938 26.42 -32.85 25.23
C VAL A 938 27.08 -31.64 25.87
N ALA A 939 26.29 -30.82 26.56
CA ALA A 939 26.77 -29.56 27.13
C ALA A 939 28.00 -29.77 28.03
N GLY A 940 29.04 -28.95 27.81
CA GLY A 940 30.30 -29.02 28.54
C GLY A 940 31.18 -30.23 28.21
N LYS A 941 30.82 -31.05 27.21
CA LYS A 941 31.57 -32.24 26.81
C LYS A 941 31.80 -32.28 25.29
N PHE A 942 32.93 -32.81 24.86
CA PHE A 942 33.27 -33.00 23.44
C PHE A 942 32.71 -34.34 22.92
N LEU A 943 31.40 -34.56 23.04
CA LEU A 943 30.74 -35.80 22.60
C LEU A 943 29.32 -35.56 22.09
N LEU A 944 28.87 -36.47 21.23
CA LEU A 944 27.58 -36.39 20.53
C LEU A 944 26.58 -37.44 21.05
N LYS A 945 25.30 -37.09 21.03
CA LYS A 945 24.20 -38.01 21.31
C LYS A 945 22.99 -37.76 20.41
N ARG A 946 22.11 -38.76 20.32
CA ARG A 946 20.73 -38.61 19.86
C ARG A 946 19.83 -39.30 20.88
N VAL A 947 18.95 -38.54 21.53
CA VAL A 947 18.14 -39.03 22.67
C VAL A 947 19.08 -39.59 23.76
N ASP A 948 19.04 -40.90 24.04
CA ASP A 948 19.83 -41.57 25.08
C ASP A 948 20.99 -42.41 24.52
N LYS A 949 21.29 -42.26 23.21
CA LYS A 949 22.38 -42.99 22.54
C LYS A 949 23.53 -42.07 22.20
N TYR A 950 24.69 -42.34 22.79
CA TYR A 950 25.95 -41.69 22.44
C TYR A 950 26.43 -42.16 21.07
N LYS A 951 27.21 -41.31 20.38
CA LYS A 951 27.66 -41.57 19.01
C LYS A 951 29.19 -41.53 18.89
N ASN A 952 29.74 -42.50 18.17
CA ASN A 952 31.17 -42.58 17.89
C ASN A 952 31.58 -41.35 17.09
N SER A 953 32.56 -40.63 17.61
CA SER A 953 32.99 -39.36 17.03
C SER A 953 34.39 -38.98 17.48
N VAL A 954 35.04 -38.14 16.69
CA VAL A 954 36.34 -37.53 17.00
C VAL A 954 36.18 -36.03 16.90
N TYR A 955 36.54 -35.33 17.98
CA TYR A 955 36.68 -33.88 18.02
C TYR A 955 38.16 -33.55 18.13
N GLU A 956 38.68 -32.67 17.28
CA GLU A 956 40.08 -32.26 17.32
C GLU A 956 40.21 -30.76 17.06
N LYS A 957 40.91 -30.05 17.97
CA LYS A 957 41.18 -28.62 17.84
C LYS A 957 42.44 -28.25 18.62
N ASP A 958 43.33 -27.46 18.02
CA ASP A 958 44.53 -26.88 18.67
C ASP A 958 45.40 -27.92 19.42
N GLY A 959 45.57 -29.13 18.85
CA GLY A 959 46.36 -30.21 19.46
C GLY A 959 45.66 -30.97 20.60
N HIS A 960 44.40 -30.65 20.88
CA HIS A 960 43.52 -31.38 21.78
C HIS A 960 42.56 -32.27 20.98
N LYS A 961 42.70 -33.59 21.11
CA LYS A 961 41.88 -34.60 20.46
C LYS A 961 41.03 -35.35 21.48
N VAL A 962 39.73 -35.42 21.25
CA VAL A 962 38.78 -36.25 22.02
C VAL A 962 38.16 -37.28 21.09
N GLU A 963 38.34 -38.55 21.41
CA GLU A 963 37.83 -39.68 20.64
C GLU A 963 36.81 -40.46 21.47
N VAL A 964 35.60 -40.58 20.94
CA VAL A 964 34.48 -41.32 21.53
C VAL A 964 34.31 -42.62 20.74
N THR A 965 34.45 -43.74 21.44
CA THR A 965 34.31 -45.10 20.90
C THR A 965 33.37 -45.94 21.76
N ASN A 966 32.97 -47.11 21.25
CA ASN A 966 32.02 -48.02 21.91
C ASN A 966 30.72 -47.33 22.33
N ALA A 967 30.35 -46.26 21.63
CA ALA A 967 29.20 -45.45 21.98
C ALA A 967 27.91 -46.22 21.72
N GLY A 968 27.00 -46.18 22.67
CA GLY A 968 25.70 -46.83 22.59
C GLY A 968 24.73 -46.23 23.58
N GLU A 969 23.72 -47.01 23.96
CA GLU A 969 22.77 -46.63 25.00
C GLU A 969 23.48 -46.60 26.36
N ASN A 970 23.52 -45.41 26.97
CA ASN A 970 24.15 -45.12 28.26
C ASN A 970 25.61 -45.60 28.46
N LYS A 971 26.34 -45.88 27.37
CA LYS A 971 27.76 -46.27 27.42
C LYS A 971 28.59 -45.52 26.39
N TYR A 972 29.81 -45.17 26.77
CA TYR A 972 30.84 -44.66 25.86
C TYR A 972 32.23 -44.75 26.50
N THR A 973 33.24 -44.87 25.64
CA THR A 973 34.64 -44.68 26.03
C THR A 973 35.12 -43.36 25.46
N LEU A 974 35.46 -42.41 26.32
CA LEU A 974 36.03 -41.11 25.93
C LEU A 974 37.53 -41.13 26.19
N THR A 975 38.30 -40.94 25.12
CA THR A 975 39.76 -40.82 25.19
C THR A 975 40.14 -39.40 24.84
N GLU A 976 40.69 -38.67 25.80
CA GLU A 976 41.23 -37.34 25.64
C GLU A 976 42.76 -37.42 25.46
N THR A 977 43.27 -36.77 24.42
CA THR A 977 44.70 -36.68 24.13
C THR A 977 45.08 -35.22 23.98
N LYS A 978 46.02 -34.76 24.80
CA LYS A 978 46.52 -33.38 24.80
C LYS A 978 48.02 -33.37 25.05
N ASP A 979 48.77 -32.68 24.20
CA ASP A 979 50.25 -32.58 24.30
C ASP A 979 50.94 -33.95 24.37
N GLY A 980 50.42 -34.95 23.64
CA GLY A 980 50.92 -36.33 23.65
C GLY A 980 50.53 -37.17 24.88
N LYS A 981 49.87 -36.58 25.88
CA LYS A 981 49.38 -37.30 27.08
C LYS A 981 47.97 -37.79 26.86
N LYS A 982 47.69 -39.03 27.28
CA LYS A 982 46.40 -39.71 27.10
C LYS A 982 45.68 -39.91 28.43
N VAL A 983 44.40 -39.54 28.48
CA VAL A 983 43.49 -39.85 29.58
C VAL A 983 42.27 -40.54 28.99
N SER A 984 41.94 -41.73 29.48
CA SER A 984 40.74 -42.45 29.04
C SER A 984 39.74 -42.51 30.20
N VAL A 985 38.54 -42.01 29.96
CA VAL A 985 37.40 -42.10 30.86
C VAL A 985 36.39 -43.04 30.21
N GLU A 986 36.16 -44.21 30.80
CA GLU A 986 35.08 -45.09 30.39
C GLU A 986 33.87 -44.83 31.30
N ILE A 987 32.71 -44.58 30.69
CA ILE A 987 31.45 -44.53 31.42
C ILE A 987 30.60 -45.69 30.93
N GLN A 988 30.20 -46.56 31.87
CA GLN A 988 29.33 -47.68 31.62
C GLN A 988 28.18 -47.62 32.63
N ASP A 989 27.02 -47.14 32.19
CA ASP A 989 25.76 -47.27 32.93
C ASP A 989 25.15 -48.62 32.57
N TRP A 990 24.89 -49.47 33.57
CA TRP A 990 24.22 -50.76 33.37
C TRP A 990 22.81 -50.69 33.97
N GLY A 991 21.84 -50.42 33.11
CA GLY A 991 20.44 -50.13 33.43
C GLY A 991 19.58 -51.28 33.96
N HIS A 992 20.11 -52.24 34.73
CA HIS A 992 19.28 -53.29 35.36
C HIS A 992 19.38 -53.41 36.88
N THR A 993 20.31 -52.71 37.55
CA THR A 993 20.38 -52.70 39.01
C THR A 993 20.47 -51.31 39.64
N GLY A 994 20.48 -50.25 38.82
CA GLY A 994 20.39 -48.87 39.31
C GLY A 994 21.56 -48.42 40.18
N SER A 995 22.80 -48.77 39.82
CA SER A 995 24.00 -48.11 40.35
C SER A 995 25.03 -47.82 39.24
N ILE A 996 25.57 -46.60 39.24
CA ILE A 996 26.48 -46.05 38.23
C ILE A 996 27.89 -45.97 38.83
N VAL A 997 28.80 -46.82 38.35
CA VAL A 997 30.23 -46.77 38.72
C VAL A 997 31.04 -46.16 37.57
N LEU A 998 31.71 -45.06 37.85
CA LEU A 998 32.61 -44.38 36.92
C LEU A 998 34.04 -44.91 37.08
N LYS A 999 34.65 -45.35 35.97
CA LYS A 999 36.05 -45.79 35.90
C LYS A 999 36.89 -44.78 35.12
N THR A 1000 37.82 -44.13 35.81
CA THR A 1000 38.78 -43.20 35.20
C THR A 1000 40.16 -43.83 35.19
N VAL A 1001 40.75 -44.02 34.01
CA VAL A 1001 42.12 -44.56 33.86
C VAL A 1001 43.03 -43.46 33.33
N LYS A 1002 44.02 -43.08 34.15
CA LYS A 1002 45.05 -42.11 33.78
C LYS A 1002 46.33 -42.85 33.41
N TYR A 1003 46.98 -42.44 32.34
CA TYR A 1003 48.24 -43.02 31.87
C TYR A 1003 49.44 -42.12 32.20
N ASP A 1004 50.62 -42.74 32.29
CA ASP A 1004 51.89 -42.02 32.34
C ASP A 1004 52.26 -41.44 30.96
N ALA A 1005 53.41 -40.75 30.88
CA ALA A 1005 53.84 -40.04 29.68
C ALA A 1005 54.06 -40.94 28.45
N ASP A 1006 54.21 -42.25 28.64
CA ASP A 1006 54.32 -43.23 27.55
C ASP A 1006 52.97 -43.55 26.88
N GLY A 1007 51.85 -43.10 27.46
CA GLY A 1007 50.50 -43.31 26.94
C GLY A 1007 49.97 -44.74 27.08
N THR A 1008 50.71 -45.64 27.74
CA THR A 1008 50.38 -47.07 27.88
C THR A 1008 50.40 -47.57 29.31
N THR A 1009 51.30 -47.05 30.15
CA THR A 1009 51.42 -47.47 31.55
C THR A 1009 50.36 -46.78 32.40
N VAL A 1010 49.58 -47.57 33.15
CA VAL A 1010 48.56 -47.04 34.07
C VAL A 1010 49.26 -46.25 35.18
N LYS A 1011 48.90 -44.98 35.32
CA LYS A 1011 49.37 -44.08 36.38
C LYS A 1011 48.46 -44.13 37.60
N SER A 1012 47.15 -44.06 37.37
CA SER A 1012 46.13 -44.19 38.42
C SER A 1012 44.80 -44.65 37.84
N VAL A 1013 44.01 -45.34 38.67
CA VAL A 1013 42.66 -45.78 38.37
C VAL A 1013 41.73 -45.28 39.47
N ASP A 1014 40.71 -44.50 39.11
CA ASP A 1014 39.71 -44.01 40.06
C ASP A 1014 38.38 -44.71 39.78
N MET A 1015 37.85 -45.40 40.80
CA MET A 1015 36.55 -46.08 40.78
C MET A 1015 35.57 -45.34 41.69
N VAL A 1016 34.55 -44.72 41.12
CA VAL A 1016 33.63 -43.84 41.87
C VAL A 1016 32.19 -44.27 41.64
N ASP A 1017 31.49 -44.68 42.69
CA ASP A 1017 30.04 -44.76 42.69
C ASP A 1017 29.44 -43.35 42.73
N GLN A 1018 28.52 -43.07 41.80
CA GLN A 1018 27.86 -41.77 41.64
C GLN A 1018 26.54 -41.66 42.41
N GLU A 1019 25.90 -42.77 42.79
CA GLU A 1019 24.55 -42.75 43.36
C GLU A 1019 24.50 -43.06 44.87
N GLY A 1020 25.54 -43.68 45.44
CA GLY A 1020 25.68 -43.91 46.88
C GLY A 1020 24.71 -44.96 47.43
N LYS A 1021 24.33 -45.96 46.62
CA LYS A 1021 23.33 -46.98 46.99
C LYS A 1021 23.98 -48.21 47.61
N ASP A 1022 23.25 -48.87 48.52
CA ASP A 1022 23.71 -50.12 49.14
C ASP A 1022 23.89 -51.24 48.08
N ASN A 1023 25.05 -51.91 48.09
CA ASN A 1023 25.52 -53.04 47.26
C ASN A 1023 26.47 -52.77 46.07
N ASP A 1024 27.14 -51.62 45.99
CA ASP A 1024 28.10 -51.41 44.91
C ASP A 1024 29.33 -52.31 44.95
N ALA A 1025 29.61 -52.94 43.81
CA ALA A 1025 30.65 -53.94 43.68
C ALA A 1025 31.60 -53.68 42.50
N VAL A 1026 32.87 -53.96 42.75
CA VAL A 1026 33.97 -53.98 41.77
C VAL A 1026 34.73 -55.30 41.89
N THR A 1027 35.39 -55.72 40.80
CA THR A 1027 36.15 -56.97 40.76
C THR A 1027 37.62 -56.70 40.46
N VAL A 1028 38.50 -57.18 41.33
CA VAL A 1028 39.94 -57.25 41.11
C VAL A 1028 40.25 -58.52 40.33
N THR A 1029 40.83 -58.37 39.14
CA THR A 1029 41.16 -59.44 38.21
C THR A 1029 42.65 -59.55 37.97
N ARG A 1030 43.09 -60.62 37.32
CA ARG A 1030 44.49 -60.83 36.93
C ARG A 1030 45.01 -59.71 36.00
N GLY A 1031 46.28 -59.31 36.16
CA GLY A 1031 46.98 -58.39 35.26
C GLY A 1031 46.89 -56.91 35.63
N GLU A 1032 47.17 -56.04 34.66
CA GLU A 1032 47.01 -54.58 34.75
C GLU A 1032 45.58 -54.16 34.35
N THR A 1033 45.18 -52.95 34.73
CA THR A 1033 43.84 -52.42 34.47
C THR A 1033 43.71 -52.02 33.00
N GLY A 1034 42.88 -52.76 32.26
CA GLY A 1034 42.45 -52.35 30.92
C GLY A 1034 41.43 -51.20 30.96
N VAL A 1035 41.27 -50.47 29.86
CA VAL A 1035 40.22 -49.44 29.74
C VAL A 1035 38.83 -50.07 29.72
N ALA A 1036 38.68 -51.25 29.11
CA ALA A 1036 37.41 -51.94 28.96
C ALA A 1036 36.95 -52.64 30.24
N ASN A 1037 35.66 -52.99 30.29
CA ASN A 1037 34.97 -53.69 31.39
C ASN A 1037 34.93 -52.85 32.67
N GLY A 1038 34.00 -51.90 32.72
CA GLY A 1038 33.96 -50.76 33.64
C GLY A 1038 33.97 -51.05 35.15
N ARG A 1039 33.76 -52.30 35.59
CA ARG A 1039 33.82 -52.71 37.02
C ARG A 1039 35.05 -53.55 37.37
N GLN A 1040 35.96 -53.78 36.42
CA GLN A 1040 37.17 -54.59 36.61
C GLN A 1040 38.42 -53.72 36.76
N ILE A 1041 39.30 -54.12 37.68
CA ILE A 1041 40.62 -53.52 37.91
C ILE A 1041 41.69 -54.61 38.00
N GLY A 1042 42.88 -54.30 37.53
CA GLY A 1042 44.00 -55.24 37.56
C GLY A 1042 44.65 -55.33 38.93
N ILE A 1043 44.90 -56.54 39.42
CA ILE A 1043 45.57 -56.79 40.71
C ILE A 1043 46.98 -56.20 40.76
N LYS A 1044 47.67 -56.06 39.62
CA LYS A 1044 48.99 -55.42 39.57
C LYS A 1044 48.92 -53.94 39.93
N ASP A 1045 47.86 -53.24 39.53
CA ASP A 1045 47.66 -51.83 39.88
C ASP A 1045 47.18 -51.66 41.33
N VAL A 1046 46.43 -52.64 41.85
CA VAL A 1046 46.07 -52.68 43.28
C VAL A 1046 47.33 -52.83 44.14
N ASN A 1047 48.18 -53.81 43.84
CA ASN A 1047 49.48 -54.02 44.51
C ASN A 1047 50.40 -52.79 44.40
N ALA A 1048 50.42 -52.14 43.23
CA ALA A 1048 51.18 -50.91 43.02
C ALA A 1048 50.59 -49.67 43.70
N GLY A 1049 49.41 -49.77 44.34
CA GLY A 1049 48.77 -48.65 45.03
C GLY A 1049 48.19 -47.58 44.11
N LYS A 1050 47.91 -47.94 42.85
CA LYS A 1050 47.44 -47.01 41.82
C LYS A 1050 45.92 -46.85 41.78
N VAL A 1051 45.19 -47.66 42.54
CA VAL A 1051 43.72 -47.70 42.51
C VAL A 1051 43.13 -46.94 43.69
N SER A 1052 42.13 -46.10 43.41
CA SER A 1052 41.29 -45.44 44.41
C SER A 1052 39.83 -45.88 44.26
N PHE A 1053 39.13 -46.01 45.39
CA PHE A 1053 37.71 -46.32 45.43
C PHE A 1053 36.96 -45.26 46.23
N LYS A 1054 35.78 -44.87 45.75
CA LYS A 1054 34.89 -43.94 46.46
C LYS A 1054 33.46 -44.43 46.33
N GLY A 1055 32.80 -44.66 47.47
CA GLY A 1055 31.42 -45.16 47.52
C GLY A 1055 31.25 -46.65 47.20
N ILE A 1056 32.34 -47.38 46.97
CA ILE A 1056 32.29 -48.82 46.69
C ILE A 1056 32.14 -49.61 47.98
N GLU A 1057 31.11 -50.45 48.08
CA GLU A 1057 30.82 -51.21 49.29
C GLU A 1057 31.50 -52.58 49.34
N LYS A 1058 31.62 -53.25 48.19
CA LYS A 1058 32.10 -54.64 48.07
C LYS A 1058 33.20 -54.75 47.03
N ILE A 1059 34.27 -55.45 47.38
CA ILE A 1059 35.36 -55.75 46.44
C ILE A 1059 35.44 -57.26 46.29
N TYR A 1060 35.24 -57.76 45.08
CA TYR A 1060 35.51 -59.15 44.73
C TYR A 1060 36.95 -59.31 44.27
N VAL A 1061 37.64 -60.34 44.73
CA VAL A 1061 38.99 -60.69 44.26
C VAL A 1061 38.92 -62.01 43.52
N ASP A 1062 39.10 -61.94 42.20
CA ASP A 1062 39.11 -63.06 41.27
C ASP A 1062 40.44 -63.07 40.48
N SER A 1063 41.49 -63.55 41.13
CA SER A 1063 42.83 -63.53 40.57
C SER A 1063 43.64 -64.74 40.98
N SER A 1064 44.36 -65.30 40.00
CA SER A 1064 45.41 -66.30 40.23
C SER A 1064 46.76 -65.68 40.61
N GLU A 1065 46.95 -64.38 40.40
CA GLU A 1065 48.14 -63.64 40.82
C GLU A 1065 48.03 -63.24 42.30
N ALA A 1066 49.15 -63.15 43.01
CA ALA A 1066 49.16 -62.86 44.44
C ALA A 1066 48.80 -61.41 44.74
N LEU A 1067 47.98 -61.19 45.77
CA LEU A 1067 47.82 -59.89 46.41
C LEU A 1067 49.00 -59.67 47.36
N ASP A 1068 49.61 -58.49 47.34
CA ASP A 1068 50.67 -58.16 48.30
C ASP A 1068 50.12 -57.41 49.54
N GLY A 1069 50.93 -57.30 50.59
CA GLY A 1069 50.54 -56.62 51.82
C GLY A 1069 50.13 -55.15 51.62
N LYS A 1070 50.73 -54.45 50.64
CA LYS A 1070 50.37 -53.06 50.31
C LYS A 1070 49.00 -53.02 49.62
N GLY A 1071 48.77 -53.88 48.65
CA GLY A 1071 47.49 -54.05 47.96
C GLY A 1071 46.36 -54.36 48.93
N LEU A 1072 46.58 -55.27 49.88
CA LEU A 1072 45.61 -55.56 50.93
C LEU A 1072 45.33 -54.33 51.82
N ASP A 1073 46.36 -53.59 52.24
CA ASP A 1073 46.20 -52.35 53.00
C ASP A 1073 45.40 -51.29 52.23
N TYR A 1074 45.66 -51.13 50.92
CA TYR A 1074 44.87 -50.26 50.05
C TYR A 1074 43.40 -50.68 49.98
N LEU A 1075 43.12 -51.97 49.78
CA LEU A 1075 41.76 -52.50 49.77
C LEU A 1075 41.07 -52.29 51.13
N ASN A 1076 41.79 -52.44 52.24
CA ASN A 1076 41.24 -52.19 53.57
C ASN A 1076 40.90 -50.70 53.80
N LYS A 1077 41.71 -49.78 53.25
CA LYS A 1077 41.50 -48.33 53.33
C LYS A 1077 40.52 -47.77 52.29
N SER A 1078 40.06 -48.59 51.35
CA SER A 1078 39.18 -48.21 50.24
C SER A 1078 37.77 -47.71 50.64
N GLY A 1079 37.38 -47.87 51.91
CA GLY A 1079 36.01 -47.62 52.36
C GLY A 1079 35.05 -48.79 52.16
N ALA A 1080 35.46 -49.85 51.46
CA ALA A 1080 34.66 -51.07 51.31
C ALA A 1080 34.36 -51.72 52.67
N LYS A 1081 33.14 -52.25 52.82
CA LYS A 1081 32.66 -52.98 54.01
C LYS A 1081 33.26 -54.39 54.06
N GLU A 1082 33.41 -55.03 52.90
CA GLU A 1082 33.92 -56.40 52.78
C GLU A 1082 34.74 -56.61 51.50
N ILE A 1083 35.75 -57.47 51.61
CA ILE A 1083 36.59 -57.95 50.50
C ILE A 1083 36.30 -59.45 50.35
N LYS A 1084 35.58 -59.82 49.29
CA LYS A 1084 35.11 -61.18 49.03
C LYS A 1084 36.02 -61.92 48.07
N LEU A 1085 36.41 -63.14 48.44
CA LEU A 1085 37.16 -64.01 47.54
C LEU A 1085 36.20 -64.70 46.55
N SER A 1086 36.49 -64.53 45.26
CA SER A 1086 35.82 -65.23 44.15
C SER A 1086 36.68 -66.36 43.59
N SER A 1087 37.99 -66.31 43.81
CA SER A 1087 38.95 -67.38 43.53
C SER A 1087 39.79 -67.69 44.78
N ASN A 1088 40.51 -68.83 44.76
CA ASN A 1088 41.58 -69.03 45.75
C ASN A 1088 42.62 -67.92 45.59
N LEU A 1089 43.09 -67.37 46.71
CA LEU A 1089 43.99 -66.22 46.71
C LEU A 1089 45.26 -66.53 47.50
N THR A 1090 46.40 -66.11 46.97
CA THR A 1090 47.65 -66.05 47.71
C THR A 1090 47.91 -64.61 48.15
N LEU A 1091 48.15 -64.40 49.44
CA LEU A 1091 48.59 -63.15 50.03
C LEU A 1091 50.08 -63.26 50.36
N LYS A 1092 50.91 -62.38 49.78
CA LYS A 1092 52.35 -62.33 50.05
C LYS A 1092 52.69 -61.07 50.83
N ASN A 1093 53.49 -61.21 51.90
CA ASN A 1093 54.12 -60.06 52.51
C ASN A 1093 55.60 -60.01 52.13
N GLU A 1094 56.01 -58.96 51.41
CA GLU A 1094 57.42 -58.73 51.07
C GLU A 1094 58.06 -57.65 51.97
N GLY A 1095 57.27 -56.98 52.82
CA GLY A 1095 57.71 -55.95 53.75
C GLY A 1095 57.34 -56.27 55.20
N ASP A 1096 57.83 -55.47 56.13
CA ASP A 1096 57.40 -55.46 57.53
C ASP A 1096 56.03 -54.79 57.66
N GLY A 1097 55.14 -55.32 58.51
CA GLY A 1097 53.84 -54.72 58.76
C GLY A 1097 52.73 -55.70 59.13
N THR A 1098 51.50 -55.19 59.24
CA THR A 1098 50.31 -55.96 59.61
C THR A 1098 49.48 -56.33 58.38
N LEU A 1099 49.29 -57.63 58.15
CA LEU A 1099 48.30 -58.17 57.23
C LEU A 1099 46.93 -58.24 57.94
N ASP A 1100 46.11 -57.20 57.78
CA ASP A 1100 44.77 -57.16 58.40
C ASP A 1100 43.74 -57.88 57.53
N LEU A 1101 43.28 -59.03 58.00
CA LEU A 1101 42.26 -59.86 57.35
C LEU A 1101 40.84 -59.50 57.79
N GLY A 1102 40.64 -58.46 58.59
CA GLY A 1102 39.37 -58.13 59.24
C GLY A 1102 38.19 -57.94 58.28
N LYS A 1103 38.45 -57.49 57.05
CA LYS A 1103 37.43 -57.32 56.00
C LYS A 1103 37.33 -58.49 55.02
N ILE A 1104 38.22 -59.48 55.11
CA ILE A 1104 38.25 -60.60 54.17
C ILE A 1104 37.10 -61.55 54.48
N LYS A 1105 36.32 -61.84 53.44
CA LYS A 1105 35.27 -62.85 53.43
C LYS A 1105 35.69 -63.98 52.50
N TYR A 1106 35.99 -65.12 53.11
CA TYR A 1106 36.54 -66.29 52.43
C TYR A 1106 35.55 -66.97 51.49
N ASN A 1107 34.23 -66.80 51.72
CA ASN A 1107 33.17 -67.58 51.05
C ASN A 1107 33.47 -69.09 51.14
N ASP A 1108 33.71 -69.76 50.02
CA ASP A 1108 34.13 -71.15 49.86
C ASP A 1108 35.57 -71.28 49.31
N LYS A 1109 36.35 -70.19 49.30
CA LYS A 1109 37.68 -70.11 48.71
C LYS A 1109 38.78 -70.10 49.76
N LYS A 1110 39.95 -70.64 49.38
CA LYS A 1110 41.14 -70.70 50.23
C LYS A 1110 41.97 -69.42 50.11
N LEU A 1111 42.37 -68.87 51.25
CA LEU A 1111 43.40 -67.85 51.39
C LEU A 1111 44.68 -68.50 51.91
N THR A 1112 45.76 -68.41 51.15
CA THR A 1112 47.10 -68.80 51.58
C THR A 1112 47.94 -67.56 51.84
N ILE A 1113 48.43 -67.39 53.07
CA ILE A 1113 49.36 -66.35 53.47
C ILE A 1113 50.77 -66.89 53.39
N LYS A 1114 51.68 -66.16 52.74
CA LYS A 1114 53.11 -66.46 52.71
C LYS A 1114 53.85 -65.43 53.56
N ALA A 1115 54.21 -65.83 54.78
CA ALA A 1115 54.87 -65.00 55.79
C ALA A 1115 56.42 -65.13 55.80
N GLY A 1116 56.99 -66.07 55.05
CA GLY A 1116 58.43 -66.36 55.03
C GLY A 1116 59.29 -65.27 54.38
N ASN A 1117 59.31 -64.08 54.97
CA ASN A 1117 60.24 -63.00 54.67
C ASN A 1117 61.17 -62.82 55.88
N THR A 1118 62.38 -62.28 55.69
CA THR A 1118 63.37 -62.15 56.78
C THR A 1118 63.02 -61.08 57.82
N LYS A 1119 61.78 -60.58 57.82
CA LYS A 1119 61.29 -59.50 58.69
C LYS A 1119 60.19 -60.06 59.61
N SER A 1120 59.76 -59.25 60.57
CA SER A 1120 58.66 -59.60 61.49
C SER A 1120 57.33 -59.22 60.86
N ASP A 1121 56.54 -60.22 60.50
CA ASP A 1121 55.18 -60.04 60.00
C ASP A 1121 54.17 -60.06 61.15
N THR A 1122 53.05 -59.34 61.01
CA THR A 1122 51.91 -59.50 61.92
C THR A 1122 50.67 -59.88 61.14
N VAL A 1123 50.14 -61.09 61.34
CA VAL A 1123 48.86 -61.51 60.74
C VAL A 1123 47.73 -61.17 61.70
N LYS A 1124 46.87 -60.21 61.34
CA LYS A 1124 45.72 -59.85 62.14
C LYS A 1124 44.46 -60.51 61.60
N LEU A 1125 43.87 -61.36 62.43
CA LEU A 1125 42.72 -62.16 62.05
C LEU A 1125 41.42 -61.35 62.14
N GLY A 1126 40.43 -61.77 61.35
CA GLY A 1126 39.07 -61.24 61.43
C GLY A 1126 38.26 -61.86 62.57
N ALA A 1127 37.07 -61.32 62.81
CA ALA A 1127 36.18 -61.78 63.89
C ALA A 1127 35.53 -63.16 63.62
N GLU A 1128 35.57 -63.62 62.37
CA GLU A 1128 35.07 -64.94 61.95
C GLU A 1128 36.25 -65.91 61.82
N ALA A 1129 36.11 -67.09 62.43
CA ALA A 1129 37.06 -68.18 62.27
C ALA A 1129 37.03 -68.66 60.81
N ALA A 1130 38.18 -68.66 60.14
CA ALA A 1130 38.25 -68.96 58.71
C ALA A 1130 38.14 -70.47 58.41
N GLY A 1131 38.30 -71.34 59.40
CA GLY A 1131 38.30 -72.79 59.21
C GLY A 1131 39.51 -73.26 58.39
N ASN A 1132 39.27 -74.28 57.56
CA ASN A 1132 40.25 -74.81 56.61
C ASN A 1132 40.56 -73.86 55.44
N LYS A 1133 39.91 -72.69 55.39
CA LYS A 1133 40.10 -71.71 54.31
C LYS A 1133 41.31 -70.83 54.53
N LEU A 1134 41.87 -70.77 55.73
CA LEU A 1134 43.08 -69.99 56.02
C LEU A 1134 44.27 -70.91 56.25
N SER A 1135 45.31 -70.71 55.44
CA SER A 1135 46.58 -71.43 55.50
C SER A 1135 47.72 -70.42 55.58
N ILE A 1136 48.61 -70.58 56.55
CA ILE A 1136 49.74 -69.68 56.80
C ILE A 1136 51.03 -70.47 56.59
N GLU A 1137 51.76 -70.13 55.52
CA GLU A 1137 53.02 -70.75 55.12
C GLU A 1137 54.20 -69.86 55.54
N GLY A 1138 55.27 -70.49 56.05
CA GLY A 1138 56.53 -69.81 56.35
C GLY A 1138 56.50 -68.87 57.56
N PHE A 1139 55.63 -69.12 58.55
CA PHE A 1139 55.60 -68.36 59.79
C PHE A 1139 56.79 -68.73 60.69
N GLU A 1140 57.60 -67.73 61.06
CA GLU A 1140 58.85 -67.86 61.81
C GLU A 1140 58.75 -67.25 63.22
N GLN A 1141 59.82 -67.36 64.03
CA GLN A 1141 59.79 -66.93 65.44
C GLN A 1141 59.60 -65.43 65.63
N GLN A 1142 60.03 -64.61 64.67
CA GLN A 1142 59.83 -63.16 64.71
C GLN A 1142 58.40 -62.74 64.34
N ASP A 1143 57.61 -63.63 63.74
CA ASP A 1143 56.28 -63.30 63.27
C ASP A 1143 55.28 -63.32 64.41
N LYS A 1144 54.26 -62.49 64.24
CA LYS A 1144 53.19 -62.29 65.20
C LYS A 1144 51.85 -62.61 64.58
N ILE A 1145 50.94 -63.05 65.43
CA ILE A 1145 49.54 -63.24 65.10
C ILE A 1145 48.68 -62.50 66.12
N ASP A 1146 47.71 -61.76 65.61
CA ASP A 1146 46.74 -61.00 66.40
C ASP A 1146 45.40 -61.75 66.41
N PHE A 1147 45.05 -62.29 67.57
CA PHE A 1147 43.80 -62.98 67.83
C PHE A 1147 42.72 -62.09 68.46
N SER A 1148 42.95 -60.78 68.61
CA SER A 1148 42.07 -59.88 69.35
C SER A 1148 40.63 -59.88 68.82
N ALA A 1149 40.44 -59.90 67.50
CA ALA A 1149 39.12 -59.98 66.88
C ALA A 1149 38.37 -61.29 67.19
N LEU A 1150 39.10 -62.36 67.52
CA LEU A 1150 38.55 -63.66 67.91
C LEU A 1150 38.34 -63.77 69.43
N GLY A 1151 38.51 -62.68 70.18
CA GLY A 1151 38.17 -62.59 71.60
C GLY A 1151 39.35 -62.83 72.55
N ALA A 1152 40.58 -62.97 72.05
CA ALA A 1152 41.76 -62.96 72.91
C ALA A 1152 42.04 -61.53 73.42
N THR A 1153 41.97 -61.32 74.74
CA THR A 1153 42.29 -60.03 75.37
C THR A 1153 43.63 -60.05 76.10
N ASP A 1154 44.18 -61.23 76.38
CA ASP A 1154 45.51 -61.42 76.97
C ASP A 1154 46.55 -61.69 75.87
N LYS A 1155 47.76 -61.17 76.06
CA LYS A 1155 48.91 -61.41 75.17
C LYS A 1155 49.81 -62.55 75.65
N LYS A 1156 49.57 -63.06 76.87
CA LYS A 1156 50.33 -64.18 77.43
C LYS A 1156 49.82 -65.51 76.90
N VAL A 1157 50.75 -66.33 76.45
CA VAL A 1157 50.52 -67.70 76.02
C VAL A 1157 50.72 -68.64 77.21
N ASN A 1158 49.67 -69.40 77.51
CA ASN A 1158 49.66 -70.35 78.60
C ASN A 1158 49.95 -71.74 78.03
N LYS A 1159 51.20 -72.21 78.14
CA LYS A 1159 51.55 -73.57 77.72
C LYS A 1159 50.91 -74.59 78.66
N VAL A 1160 50.16 -75.52 78.08
CA VAL A 1160 49.49 -76.62 78.76
C VAL A 1160 50.16 -77.92 78.31
N ALA A 1161 50.58 -78.75 79.27
CA ALA A 1161 51.10 -80.07 78.93
C ALA A 1161 49.97 -80.93 78.33
N SER A 1162 50.27 -81.72 77.30
CA SER A 1162 49.30 -82.67 76.76
C SER A 1162 48.81 -83.62 77.86
N ASN A 1163 47.49 -83.83 77.91
CA ASN A 1163 46.79 -84.57 78.97
C ASN A 1163 46.65 -83.88 80.34
N ALA A 1164 47.01 -82.61 80.48
CA ALA A 1164 46.75 -81.85 81.71
C ALA A 1164 45.30 -81.35 81.78
N GLU A 1165 44.67 -81.45 82.96
CA GLU A 1165 43.36 -80.85 83.23
C GLU A 1165 43.53 -79.34 83.41
N LYS A 1166 42.94 -78.55 82.51
CA LYS A 1166 42.98 -77.08 82.55
C LYS A 1166 41.61 -76.51 82.21
N GLY A 1167 41.13 -75.58 83.03
CA GLY A 1167 40.00 -74.72 82.68
C GLY A 1167 40.45 -73.60 81.76
N LEU A 1168 39.72 -73.37 80.67
CA LEU A 1168 39.96 -72.26 79.76
C LEU A 1168 39.37 -70.99 80.37
N GLU A 1169 40.12 -69.90 80.35
CA GLU A 1169 39.67 -68.61 80.87
C GLU A 1169 39.41 -67.65 79.71
N ASN A 1170 38.35 -66.86 79.84
CA ASN A 1170 37.97 -65.87 78.83
C ASN A 1170 39.16 -64.94 78.52
N GLY A 1171 39.38 -64.69 77.23
CA GLY A 1171 40.42 -63.80 76.73
C GLY A 1171 41.82 -64.40 76.65
N LYS A 1172 42.05 -65.61 77.17
CA LYS A 1172 43.39 -66.21 77.22
C LYS A 1172 43.74 -67.04 75.98
N ILE A 1173 45.05 -67.15 75.75
CA ILE A 1173 45.65 -67.96 74.70
C ILE A 1173 46.38 -69.14 75.35
N TYR A 1174 46.15 -70.33 74.83
CA TYR A 1174 46.75 -71.58 75.30
C TYR A 1174 47.47 -72.29 74.16
N THR A 1175 48.55 -72.98 74.50
CA THR A 1175 49.26 -73.88 73.57
C THR A 1175 49.37 -75.28 74.14
N THR A 1176 49.31 -76.28 73.27
CA THR A 1176 49.55 -77.69 73.63
C THR A 1176 50.26 -78.43 72.50
N ASP A 1177 51.09 -79.39 72.89
CA ASP A 1177 51.89 -80.21 71.97
C ASP A 1177 51.30 -81.62 71.87
N VAL A 1178 51.00 -82.09 70.67
CA VAL A 1178 50.52 -83.45 70.40
C VAL A 1178 51.63 -84.27 69.75
N ALA A 1179 51.85 -85.49 70.26
CA ALA A 1179 52.80 -86.41 69.66
C ALA A 1179 52.24 -86.98 68.35
N GLY A 1180 52.81 -86.58 67.20
CA GLY A 1180 52.41 -87.07 65.87
C GLY A 1180 52.08 -85.95 64.89
N ASN A 1181 51.82 -86.34 63.63
CA ASN A 1181 51.33 -85.42 62.60
C ASN A 1181 49.84 -85.11 62.85
N ILE A 1182 49.42 -83.87 62.63
CA ILE A 1182 48.06 -83.39 62.92
C ILE A 1182 47.29 -82.86 61.70
N ASP A 1183 47.85 -82.93 60.48
CA ASP A 1183 47.17 -82.40 59.28
C ASP A 1183 45.80 -83.06 59.02
N GLU A 1184 45.69 -84.36 59.24
CA GLU A 1184 44.43 -85.10 59.05
C GLU A 1184 43.47 -84.97 60.25
N ASN A 1185 43.92 -84.44 61.39
CA ASN A 1185 43.10 -84.31 62.60
C ASN A 1185 42.21 -83.07 62.59
N ASP A 1186 40.90 -83.25 62.80
CA ASP A 1186 39.94 -82.15 62.97
C ASP A 1186 39.43 -82.10 64.40
N TYR A 1187 40.17 -81.40 65.26
CA TYR A 1187 39.81 -81.30 66.67
C TYR A 1187 38.52 -80.51 66.89
N ALA A 1188 38.09 -79.65 65.95
CA ALA A 1188 36.81 -78.95 66.09
C ALA A 1188 35.62 -79.91 66.01
N ASN A 1189 35.75 -81.03 65.30
CA ASN A 1189 34.64 -81.94 65.01
C ASN A 1189 34.50 -83.13 65.97
N GLY A 1190 34.81 -82.94 67.26
CA GLY A 1190 34.53 -83.90 68.34
C GLY A 1190 35.77 -84.49 69.00
N ASP A 1191 36.95 -84.24 68.45
CA ASP A 1191 38.22 -84.73 68.99
C ASP A 1191 38.93 -83.72 69.91
N PHE A 1192 38.37 -82.52 70.11
CA PHE A 1192 38.98 -81.48 70.96
C PHE A 1192 39.31 -81.96 72.37
N GLY A 1193 38.47 -82.82 72.94
CA GLY A 1193 38.70 -83.43 74.26
C GLY A 1193 39.94 -84.33 74.32
N GLN A 1194 40.39 -84.90 73.20
CA GLN A 1194 41.57 -85.77 73.17
C GLN A 1194 42.87 -85.02 73.47
N LEU A 1195 42.91 -83.70 73.26
CA LEU A 1195 44.08 -82.86 73.50
C LEU A 1195 44.46 -82.76 74.99
N PHE A 1196 43.50 -82.99 75.89
CA PHE A 1196 43.63 -82.73 77.33
C PHE A 1196 43.31 -83.95 78.22
N GLY A 1197 43.36 -85.17 77.65
CA GLY A 1197 43.36 -86.45 78.36
C GLY A 1197 42.02 -87.20 78.31
N ASN A 1198 42.08 -88.54 78.19
CA ASN A 1198 40.92 -89.42 78.03
C ASN A 1198 39.90 -89.30 79.19
N GLY A 1199 38.65 -88.95 78.87
CA GLY A 1199 37.51 -89.00 79.79
C GLY A 1199 37.28 -87.75 80.67
N LYS A 1200 37.93 -86.61 80.38
CA LYS A 1200 37.75 -85.37 81.14
C LYS A 1200 36.87 -84.36 80.38
N THR A 1201 35.74 -83.96 80.97
CA THR A 1201 34.89 -82.83 80.52
C THR A 1201 35.55 -81.51 80.89
N PHE A 1202 35.69 -80.57 79.93
CA PHE A 1202 36.25 -79.23 80.15
C PHE A 1202 35.54 -78.53 81.31
N LYS A 1203 36.29 -78.07 82.31
CA LYS A 1203 35.72 -77.26 83.40
C LYS A 1203 35.79 -75.79 83.05
N THR A 1204 34.61 -75.21 82.80
CA THR A 1204 34.24 -73.79 82.96
C THR A 1204 35.21 -72.77 82.41
N ILE A 1205 34.88 -72.27 81.22
CA ILE A 1205 35.13 -70.86 80.87
C ILE A 1205 33.97 -70.02 81.42
N THR A 1206 34.18 -68.73 81.65
CA THR A 1206 33.08 -67.82 81.98
C THR A 1206 32.06 -67.83 80.85
N ALA A 1207 30.76 -67.89 81.15
CA ALA A 1207 29.69 -67.87 80.15
C ALA A 1207 29.89 -66.73 79.13
N ASN A 1208 29.75 -67.03 77.83
CA ASN A 1208 30.07 -66.15 76.69
C ASN A 1208 31.57 -65.79 76.53
N GLY A 1209 32.46 -66.53 77.18
CA GLY A 1209 33.90 -66.33 77.10
C GLY A 1209 34.51 -66.98 75.86
N LYS A 1210 35.53 -66.32 75.30
CA LYS A 1210 36.30 -66.79 74.14
C LYS A 1210 37.76 -67.01 74.51
N SER A 1211 38.35 -68.12 74.09
CA SER A 1211 39.78 -68.40 74.23
C SER A 1211 40.36 -68.94 72.93
N ILE A 1212 41.68 -68.86 72.82
CA ILE A 1212 42.40 -69.42 71.67
C ILE A 1212 43.24 -70.59 72.14
N VAL A 1213 43.19 -71.69 71.41
CA VAL A 1213 44.00 -72.89 71.66
C VAL A 1213 44.77 -73.24 70.39
N ALA A 1214 46.09 -73.08 70.44
CA ALA A 1214 46.99 -73.47 69.38
C ALA A 1214 47.59 -74.85 69.67
N VAL A 1215 47.38 -75.78 68.75
CA VAL A 1215 47.77 -77.19 68.86
C VAL A 1215 48.92 -77.44 67.89
N LYS A 1216 50.10 -77.73 68.44
CA LYS A 1216 51.30 -78.03 67.67
C LYS A 1216 51.45 -79.55 67.51
N GLY A 1217 51.55 -80.01 66.27
CA GLY A 1217 51.96 -81.37 65.92
C GLY A 1217 53.39 -81.41 65.39
N ASN A 1218 53.78 -82.55 64.81
CA ASN A 1218 55.10 -82.72 64.18
C ASN A 1218 55.21 -82.01 62.81
N ASP A 1219 54.10 -81.85 62.11
CA ASP A 1219 54.00 -81.34 60.74
C ASP A 1219 53.39 -79.92 60.67
N LYS A 1220 52.34 -79.65 61.45
CA LYS A 1220 51.55 -78.41 61.39
C LYS A 1220 51.18 -77.90 62.78
N THR A 1221 50.77 -76.64 62.85
CA THR A 1221 50.13 -76.05 64.02
C THR A 1221 48.74 -75.57 63.66
N LYS A 1222 47.70 -76.11 64.30
CA LYS A 1222 46.30 -75.74 64.07
C LYS A 1222 45.79 -74.87 65.21
N VAL A 1223 45.13 -73.76 64.88
CA VAL A 1223 44.60 -72.85 65.90
C VAL A 1223 43.09 -72.93 65.94
N TYR A 1224 42.56 -73.06 67.16
CA TYR A 1224 41.13 -73.16 67.42
C TYR A 1224 40.68 -71.99 68.30
N GLN A 1225 39.53 -71.43 67.98
CA GLN A 1225 38.77 -70.57 68.86
C GLN A 1225 37.79 -71.44 69.63
N VAL A 1226 37.79 -71.31 70.94
CA VAL A 1226 36.85 -71.99 71.82
C VAL A 1226 35.94 -70.94 72.44
N ASN A 1227 34.63 -71.12 72.32
CA ASN A 1227 33.63 -70.14 72.75
C ASN A 1227 32.43 -70.83 73.40
N ASP A 1228 32.23 -70.62 74.70
CA ASP A 1228 31.02 -71.06 75.43
C ASP A 1228 29.85 -70.15 75.07
N ALA A 1229 29.25 -70.44 73.91
CA ALA A 1229 28.21 -69.64 73.28
C ALA A 1229 26.85 -69.89 73.94
N ASP A 1230 26.63 -71.07 74.51
CA ASP A 1230 25.40 -71.42 75.21
C ASP A 1230 25.40 -71.02 76.69
N GLY A 1231 26.57 -70.66 77.23
CA GLY A 1231 26.75 -70.20 78.60
C GLY A 1231 26.64 -71.34 79.63
N SER A 1232 26.76 -72.58 79.19
CA SER A 1232 26.68 -73.78 80.02
C SER A 1232 27.87 -73.94 80.96
N GLY A 1233 29.00 -73.27 80.66
CA GLY A 1233 30.27 -73.48 81.36
C GLY A 1233 30.93 -74.81 81.01
N THR A 1234 30.50 -75.50 79.96
CA THR A 1234 31.13 -76.71 79.42
C THR A 1234 31.30 -76.58 77.91
N ILE A 1235 32.49 -76.87 77.39
CA ILE A 1235 32.76 -76.72 75.95
C ILE A 1235 32.20 -77.91 75.16
N GLU A 1236 31.28 -77.64 74.25
CA GLU A 1236 30.72 -78.61 73.30
C GLU A 1236 31.41 -78.59 71.93
N LYS A 1237 31.11 -79.58 71.07
CA LYS A 1237 31.72 -79.74 69.74
C LYS A 1237 31.49 -78.52 68.84
N ASN A 1238 30.29 -77.96 68.85
CA ASN A 1238 29.89 -76.77 68.07
C ASN A 1238 30.52 -75.45 68.58
N GLU A 1239 31.19 -75.50 69.72
CA GLU A 1239 31.81 -74.34 70.39
C GLU A 1239 33.31 -74.22 70.10
N VAL A 1240 33.86 -75.19 69.37
CA VAL A 1240 35.25 -75.21 68.91
C VAL A 1240 35.28 -74.94 67.41
N ASN A 1241 35.95 -73.86 67.01
CA ASN A 1241 36.03 -73.44 65.62
C ASN A 1241 37.49 -73.37 65.19
N LEU A 1242 37.85 -74.11 64.13
CA LEU A 1242 39.17 -73.98 63.51
C LEU A 1242 39.32 -72.56 62.96
N VAL A 1243 40.36 -71.85 63.39
CA VAL A 1243 40.66 -70.47 62.98
C VAL A 1243 41.50 -70.47 61.71
N GLY A 1244 42.49 -71.36 61.64
CA GLY A 1244 43.41 -71.48 60.52
C GLY A 1244 44.52 -72.48 60.83
N THR A 1245 45.30 -72.82 59.81
CA THR A 1245 46.42 -73.77 59.92
C THR A 1245 47.73 -73.08 59.56
N PHE A 1246 48.72 -73.20 60.42
CA PHE A 1246 50.12 -72.94 60.07
C PHE A 1246 50.69 -74.21 59.44
N GLU A 1247 51.22 -74.09 58.23
CA GLU A 1247 51.78 -75.19 57.44
C GLU A 1247 53.19 -75.60 57.90
N SER A 1248 53.51 -75.35 59.17
CA SER A 1248 54.73 -75.73 59.88
C SER A 1248 54.39 -76.07 61.32
N ASN A 1249 55.28 -76.80 62.00
CA ASN A 1249 55.15 -77.16 63.42
C ASN A 1249 55.54 -76.01 64.38
N VAL A 1250 55.19 -74.77 64.01
CA VAL A 1250 55.59 -73.59 64.76
C VAL A 1250 54.99 -73.56 66.16
N GLU A 1251 55.80 -73.21 67.15
CA GLU A 1251 55.36 -73.01 68.52
C GLU A 1251 55.04 -71.54 68.74
N LEU A 1252 53.78 -71.24 69.07
CA LEU A 1252 53.38 -69.88 69.39
C LEU A 1252 53.77 -69.56 70.84
N GLY A 1253 54.70 -68.63 71.06
CA GLY A 1253 55.02 -68.09 72.37
C GLY A 1253 54.52 -66.66 72.56
N ASP A 1254 54.78 -66.07 73.73
CA ASP A 1254 54.45 -64.67 74.03
C ASP A 1254 55.00 -63.70 72.96
N ALA A 1255 56.18 -64.00 72.39
CA ALA A 1255 56.81 -63.19 71.35
C ALA A 1255 56.02 -63.20 70.01
N ASN A 1256 55.21 -64.23 69.78
CA ASN A 1256 54.43 -64.43 68.57
C ASN A 1256 53.00 -63.87 68.66
N ILE A 1257 52.62 -63.25 69.78
CA ILE A 1257 51.29 -62.64 69.94
C ILE A 1257 51.41 -61.11 69.83
N ALA A 1258 50.56 -60.51 69.00
CA ALA A 1258 50.60 -59.08 68.70
C ALA A 1258 50.00 -58.19 69.79
#